data_AF-A0A9W2YX83-F1
#
_entry.id   AF-A0A9W2YX83-F1
#
_cell.length_a   1.000
_cell.length_b   1.000
_cell.length_c   1.000
_cell.angle_alpha   90.00
_cell.angle_beta   90.00
_cell.angle_gamma   90.00
#
_symmetry.space_group_name_H-M   'P 1'
#
loop_
_entity.id
_entity.type
_entity.pdbx_description
1 polymer ?
#
loop_
_entity_poly.entity_id
_entity_poly.type
_entity_poly.pdbx_seq_one_letter_code
_entity_poly.pdbx_strand_id
1 'polypeptide(L)'
;MSQYLLLFVFLFHFPKAPAKERKNVHLYGYDQVNVVNRCMLGLSKGNDVIIKGSVQLKDQAPSAKWRVFMEVRRYFSTAFKRFCSINLSRYEELRYPSKCYCKRKPNSLNFDIYFNFTLDVIHSHAQIRMKLLTDNTPVYSNVKRLPTIYQQVPLTLTINGFEVEPRNCIFKVNASDPKVEFCCDADYIPCYSAIMRNGQVVAGFNSSCAVLEDARPLRASYVFKYNVCSEKDKKLQFACKPLLVNSQRLKKNPSKYIFIFLLFGIVVLVYGAAIIVKMMKDVSYSDSSKTQIANFKTINLLESIVSQPTLTDYINLDLSESKVLKPTLTDLKNLYLSQSIIRKLTLRHFVDRHIDLSESKFSKPILTDLQNLDLLKSIISKLTLLHFKDIDLSESKVSKLIPTDLKNPDLKESIVSKPILTDFKNLDLLESIVSKPTLTDYINLDLSESKVLKPTLTDLKNLYLSQSIIRKLTIRHFVDRHIDLSESKFSKQIPIDLQILDLSESIISKSTLTDFKDIDLSKSKVSKLIPTDLKNPNLKKSIVSKQNLTDFKNADLLESINSKPTLTDYKNLELSESKVSKPIPTDLKNPNLKESIVSKQNLTDFKNADLLESKVSKSTLKDFEDRHIDLSESIISKSTLTDFKDIDLSESKVSKPIPIDLKNPDLKESKPILTDFKNPDLSKSKVSKLIPTDLKNPDLKKSIISKQNLTDFKNADLLESINSKPTLTDYKNLDLLESINSKPTLTDFKNLDLSESIISKLTLTYFKDIDLSESKVSKPIPIDLKNPDLKESIVSKPILTDFKNPDLKESIVRKTTLKDFEDRHIDLSESIISKSTLTDFKDIDLSESKVSKPIPTDLKNPDLKESIVSKPMLTDFKNRAIISVVLVTAV
;
A
#
# COMPACT_ATOMS: atom_id res chain seq x y z
N MET A 1 74.56 70.15 -27.47
CA MET A 1 73.75 69.17 -28.21
C MET A 1 72.73 68.56 -27.25
N SER A 2 71.46 68.97 -27.30
CA SER A 2 70.32 68.11 -26.91
C SER A 2 69.03 68.91 -27.11
N GLN A 3 68.17 68.47 -28.04
CA GLN A 3 66.80 68.97 -28.19
C GLN A 3 65.83 67.80 -28.43
N TYR A 4 64.90 67.67 -27.49
CA TYR A 4 63.49 67.31 -27.57
C TYR A 4 62.95 66.50 -28.77
N LEU A 5 62.27 65.40 -28.46
CA LEU A 5 61.13 64.92 -29.26
C LEU A 5 60.01 64.40 -28.33
N LEU A 6 58.90 65.13 -28.29
CA LEU A 6 57.61 64.72 -27.72
C LEU A 6 57.00 63.59 -28.57
N LEU A 7 56.47 62.54 -27.94
CA LEU A 7 55.57 61.58 -28.59
C LEU A 7 54.23 61.54 -27.83
N PHE A 8 53.17 62.05 -28.48
CA PHE A 8 51.78 61.95 -28.04
C PHE A 8 51.27 60.52 -28.26
N VAL A 9 50.82 59.84 -27.20
CA VAL A 9 50.14 58.54 -27.29
C VAL A 9 48.62 58.75 -27.23
N PHE A 10 47.94 58.48 -28.35
CA PHE A 10 46.48 58.41 -28.42
C PHE A 10 45.97 57.13 -27.71
N LEU A 11 45.20 57.30 -26.64
CA LEU A 11 44.44 56.23 -25.97
C LEU A 11 43.18 55.90 -26.79
N PHE A 12 43.26 54.90 -27.67
CA PHE A 12 42.06 54.26 -28.24
C PHE A 12 41.41 53.37 -27.17
N HIS A 13 40.26 53.81 -26.66
CA HIS A 13 39.38 53.00 -25.82
C HIS A 13 38.68 51.94 -26.71
N PHE A 14 39.24 50.72 -26.77
CA PHE A 14 38.54 49.59 -27.37
C PHE A 14 37.32 49.24 -26.51
N PRO A 15 36.08 49.26 -27.03
CA PRO A 15 34.93 48.77 -26.29
C PRO A 15 35.15 47.30 -25.98
N LYS A 16 35.18 46.95 -24.68
CA LYS A 16 35.22 45.57 -24.21
C LYS A 16 34.14 44.77 -24.94
N ALA A 17 34.55 43.76 -25.70
CA ALA A 17 33.64 42.84 -26.36
C ALA A 17 32.59 42.35 -25.34
N PRO A 18 31.28 42.40 -25.66
CA PRO A 18 30.24 42.01 -24.72
C PRO A 18 30.51 40.58 -24.27
N ALA A 19 30.60 40.39 -22.95
CA ALA A 19 30.83 39.08 -22.35
C ALA A 19 29.78 38.10 -22.90
N LYS A 20 30.22 37.07 -23.63
CA LYS A 20 29.33 36.03 -24.19
C LYS A 20 28.40 35.52 -23.09
N GLU A 21 27.12 35.87 -23.17
CA GLU A 21 26.08 35.39 -22.27
C GLU A 21 26.12 33.85 -22.21
N ARG A 22 26.51 33.31 -21.06
CA ARG A 22 26.63 31.85 -20.88
C ARG A 22 25.25 31.26 -20.59
N LYS A 23 24.57 30.78 -21.63
CA LYS A 23 23.35 29.95 -21.53
C LYS A 23 23.76 28.50 -21.27
N ASN A 24 23.39 27.94 -20.12
CA ASN A 24 23.74 26.57 -19.76
C ASN A 24 22.53 25.65 -19.93
N VAL A 25 22.66 24.67 -20.83
CA VAL A 25 21.67 23.60 -21.00
C VAL A 25 22.31 22.30 -20.56
N HIS A 26 21.72 21.62 -19.59
CA HIS A 26 22.25 20.37 -19.05
C HIS A 26 21.19 19.28 -19.05
N LEU A 27 21.55 18.10 -19.54
CA LEU A 27 20.74 16.90 -19.45
C LEU A 27 21.31 16.02 -18.33
N TYR A 28 20.51 15.81 -17.28
CA TYR A 28 20.91 14.97 -16.16
C TYR A 28 20.89 13.49 -16.59
N GLY A 29 21.60 12.65 -15.82
CA GLY A 29 21.42 11.21 -15.93
C GLY A 29 19.96 10.84 -15.68
N TYR A 30 19.48 9.77 -16.30
CA TYR A 30 18.21 9.19 -15.91
C TYR A 30 18.40 8.58 -14.52
N ASP A 31 17.84 9.23 -13.50
CA ASP A 31 17.92 8.75 -12.12
C ASP A 31 16.84 7.69 -11.93
N GLN A 32 17.21 6.41 -12.10
CA GLN A 32 16.30 5.31 -11.78
C GLN A 32 16.20 5.16 -10.26
N VAL A 33 15.56 6.12 -9.59
CA VAL A 33 15.16 5.96 -8.17
C VAL A 33 13.87 5.13 -8.05
N ASN A 34 13.61 4.23 -9.01
CA ASN A 34 12.54 3.23 -8.89
C ASN A 34 13.17 1.85 -8.71
N VAL A 35 13.10 1.42 -7.46
CA VAL A 35 13.59 0.19 -6.82
C VAL A 35 13.02 -1.10 -7.45
N VAL A 36 13.36 -1.44 -8.71
CA VAL A 36 12.72 -2.61 -9.35
C VAL A 36 13.68 -3.64 -9.92
N ASN A 37 14.78 -3.31 -10.61
CA ASN A 37 15.58 -4.37 -11.23
C ASN A 37 17.07 -4.22 -10.88
N ARG A 38 17.63 -5.16 -10.11
CA ARG A 38 19.08 -5.38 -9.96
C ARG A 38 19.78 -5.80 -11.27
N CYS A 39 19.19 -5.51 -12.43
CA CYS A 39 19.80 -5.78 -13.71
C CYS A 39 20.67 -4.58 -14.08
N MET A 40 21.97 -4.69 -13.84
CA MET A 40 22.96 -3.67 -14.21
C MET A 40 23.11 -3.47 -15.74
N LEU A 41 22.32 -4.14 -16.58
CA LEU A 41 22.57 -4.28 -18.02
C LEU A 41 21.54 -3.62 -18.96
N GLY A 42 20.38 -3.13 -18.50
CA GLY A 42 19.44 -2.45 -19.41
C GLY A 42 18.05 -2.12 -18.88
N LEU A 43 17.17 -1.66 -19.79
CA LEU A 43 15.79 -1.24 -19.54
C LEU A 43 14.79 -2.17 -20.24
N SER A 44 13.53 -2.22 -19.79
CA SER A 44 12.47 -3.00 -20.46
C SER A 44 11.66 -2.16 -21.43
N LYS A 45 11.31 -2.73 -22.59
CA LYS A 45 10.36 -2.16 -23.56
C LYS A 45 9.03 -1.87 -22.88
N GLY A 46 8.38 -0.77 -23.29
CA GLY A 46 7.05 -0.39 -22.81
C GLY A 46 7.04 0.38 -21.49
N ASN A 47 8.17 0.44 -20.77
CA ASN A 47 8.29 1.28 -19.58
C ASN A 47 8.44 2.75 -19.97
N ASP A 48 7.71 3.61 -19.27
CA ASP A 48 7.86 5.05 -19.34
C ASP A 48 9.06 5.49 -18.50
N VAL A 49 10.01 6.17 -19.13
CA VAL A 49 11.17 6.78 -18.46
C VAL A 49 11.02 8.29 -18.46
N ILE A 50 11.25 8.89 -17.30
CA ILE A 50 11.31 10.34 -17.16
C ILE A 50 12.77 10.77 -17.22
N ILE A 51 13.13 11.49 -18.28
CA ILE A 51 14.45 12.12 -18.40
C ILE A 51 14.33 13.56 -17.92
N LYS A 52 15.21 13.97 -16.99
CA LYS A 52 15.26 15.33 -16.46
C LYS A 52 16.41 16.11 -17.10
N GLY A 53 16.15 17.35 -17.47
CA GLY A 53 17.17 18.33 -17.83
C GLY A 53 16.95 19.66 -17.10
N SER A 54 17.91 20.57 -17.23
CA SER A 54 17.80 21.94 -16.75
C SER A 54 18.25 22.94 -17.81
N VAL A 55 17.54 24.05 -17.90
CA VAL A 55 17.96 25.25 -18.64
C VAL A 55 18.18 26.36 -17.61
N GLN A 56 19.40 26.89 -17.54
CA GLN A 56 19.74 28.02 -16.68
C GLN A 56 19.95 29.26 -17.54
N LEU A 57 19.13 30.28 -17.31
CA LEU A 57 19.25 31.59 -17.93
C LEU A 57 19.73 32.56 -16.84
N LYS A 58 20.82 33.30 -17.09
CA LYS A 58 21.37 34.20 -16.06
C LYS A 58 20.62 35.53 -16.01
N ASP A 59 20.44 36.19 -17.15
CA ASP A 59 20.11 37.62 -17.15
C ASP A 59 18.95 38.00 -18.08
N GLN A 60 18.34 37.05 -18.81
CA GLN A 60 17.30 37.34 -19.80
C GLN A 60 16.09 36.43 -19.63
N ALA A 61 14.90 37.03 -19.54
CA ALA A 61 13.64 36.30 -19.63
C ALA A 61 13.48 35.66 -21.03
N PRO A 62 12.96 34.42 -21.13
CA PRO A 62 12.83 33.76 -22.42
C PRO A 62 11.85 34.49 -23.34
N SER A 63 12.29 34.79 -24.57
CA SER A 63 11.44 35.34 -25.63
C SER A 63 10.37 34.32 -26.07
N ALA A 64 9.26 34.81 -26.65
CA ALA A 64 8.18 33.98 -27.19
C ALA A 64 8.64 32.95 -28.24
N LYS A 65 9.80 33.17 -28.84
CA LYS A 65 10.43 32.31 -29.84
C LYS A 65 11.29 31.19 -29.24
N TRP A 66 11.62 31.26 -27.94
CA TRP A 66 12.55 30.31 -27.33
C TRP A 66 11.88 28.94 -27.12
N ARG A 67 12.47 27.92 -27.73
CA ARG A 67 11.96 26.54 -27.67
C ARG A 67 13.03 25.58 -27.22
N VAL A 68 12.68 24.68 -26.31
CA VAL A 68 13.52 23.53 -25.94
C VAL A 68 13.02 22.31 -26.70
N PHE A 69 13.89 21.69 -27.47
CA PHE A 69 13.63 20.44 -28.15
C PHE A 69 14.36 19.30 -27.45
N MET A 70 13.68 18.17 -27.28
CA MET A 70 14.34 16.90 -27.03
C MET A 70 14.62 16.24 -28.36
N GLU A 71 15.87 15.84 -28.59
CA GLU A 71 16.27 15.15 -29.81
C GLU A 71 16.84 13.77 -29.48
N VAL A 72 16.44 12.78 -30.29
CA VAL A 72 16.89 11.38 -30.15
C VAL A 72 17.54 10.95 -31.46
N ARG A 73 18.75 10.39 -31.35
CA ARG A 73 19.49 9.75 -32.44
C ARG A 73 19.56 8.25 -32.15
N ARG A 74 18.86 7.45 -32.95
CA ARG A 74 18.91 5.98 -32.86
C ARG A 74 20.32 5.49 -33.19
N TYR A 75 20.69 4.31 -32.68
CA TYR A 75 22.05 3.76 -32.83
C TYR A 75 22.53 3.71 -34.30
N PHE A 76 21.64 3.36 -35.23
CA PHE A 76 21.94 3.30 -36.68
C PHE A 76 21.59 4.59 -37.45
N SER A 77 21.23 5.67 -36.77
CA SER A 77 20.85 6.95 -37.40
C SER A 77 22.01 7.93 -37.31
N THR A 78 22.35 8.59 -38.42
CA THR A 78 23.35 9.68 -38.43
C THR A 78 22.78 10.98 -37.86
N ALA A 79 21.46 11.19 -38.02
CA ALA A 79 20.78 12.41 -37.61
C ALA A 79 19.98 12.26 -36.30
N PHE A 80 19.92 13.35 -35.54
CA PHE A 80 19.03 13.54 -34.40
C PHE A 80 17.63 13.93 -34.89
N LYS A 81 16.58 13.23 -34.44
CA LYS A 81 15.18 13.56 -34.72
C LYS A 81 14.53 14.21 -33.51
N ARG A 82 13.69 15.23 -33.73
CA ARG A 82 12.93 15.90 -32.67
C ARG A 82 11.87 14.95 -32.12
N PHE A 83 11.91 14.70 -30.81
CA PHE A 83 10.92 13.90 -30.10
C PHE A 83 9.78 14.76 -29.55
N CYS A 84 10.11 15.94 -29.01
CA CYS A 84 9.12 16.90 -28.54
C CYS A 84 9.71 18.32 -28.45
N SER A 85 8.83 19.30 -28.24
CA SER A 85 9.20 20.70 -28.06
C SER A 85 8.42 21.37 -26.94
N ILE A 86 9.07 22.23 -26.16
CA ILE A 86 8.47 23.05 -25.11
C ILE A 86 8.75 24.52 -25.44
N ASN A 87 7.72 25.37 -25.36
CA ASN A 87 7.90 26.82 -25.41
C ASN A 87 8.12 27.36 -23.99
N LEU A 88 9.27 28.00 -23.74
CA LEU A 88 9.60 28.52 -22.41
C LEU A 88 8.79 29.77 -22.02
N SER A 89 8.21 30.49 -22.99
CA SER A 89 7.45 31.71 -22.73
C SER A 89 6.00 31.45 -22.27
N ARG A 90 5.43 30.29 -22.62
CA ARG A 90 4.06 29.88 -22.25
C ARG A 90 4.08 28.95 -21.03
N TYR A 91 4.85 29.35 -20.02
CA TYR A 91 5.00 28.62 -18.77
C TYR A 91 3.72 28.73 -17.91
N GLU A 92 2.59 28.26 -18.43
CA GLU A 92 1.51 27.81 -17.55
C GLU A 92 1.87 26.39 -17.12
N GLU A 93 1.62 26.04 -15.86
CA GLU A 93 1.80 24.66 -15.35
C GLU A 93 0.92 23.71 -16.18
N LEU A 94 1.47 23.23 -17.30
CA LEU A 94 0.80 22.29 -18.18
C LEU A 94 0.49 21.04 -17.36
N ARG A 95 -0.80 20.85 -17.09
CA ARG A 95 -1.32 19.67 -16.42
C ARG A 95 -0.91 18.44 -17.24
N TYR A 96 -0.32 17.46 -16.55
CA TYR A 96 -0.11 16.09 -17.02
C TYR A 96 -1.31 15.63 -17.88
N PRO A 97 -1.14 15.07 -19.11
CA PRO A 97 -0.03 14.21 -19.51
C PRO A 97 0.56 14.57 -20.90
N SER A 98 1.33 15.67 -21.00
CA SER A 98 2.12 15.93 -22.22
C SER A 98 3.39 15.08 -22.23
N LYS A 99 3.86 14.64 -23.41
CA LYS A 99 5.13 13.90 -23.57
C LYS A 99 6.31 14.65 -22.95
N CYS A 100 6.24 15.98 -22.89
CA CYS A 100 7.27 16.83 -22.31
C CYS A 100 6.62 17.99 -21.58
N TYR A 101 7.15 18.33 -20.41
CA TYR A 101 6.70 19.48 -19.62
C TYR A 101 7.89 20.16 -18.96
N CYS A 102 7.72 21.40 -18.56
CA CYS A 102 8.74 22.15 -17.83
C CYS A 102 8.22 22.55 -16.46
N LYS A 103 9.14 22.77 -15.53
CA LYS A 103 8.89 23.36 -14.22
C LYS A 103 9.89 24.49 -13.95
N ARG A 104 9.43 25.72 -13.81
CA ARG A 104 10.26 26.87 -13.42
C ARG A 104 10.54 26.77 -11.93
N LYS A 105 11.79 26.91 -11.54
CA LYS A 105 12.17 26.99 -10.13
C LYS A 105 11.71 28.35 -9.57
N PRO A 106 11.04 28.38 -8.40
CA PRO A 106 10.61 29.65 -7.78
C PRO A 106 11.76 30.64 -7.69
N ASN A 107 11.49 31.92 -7.95
CA ASN A 107 12.44 33.04 -7.84
C ASN A 107 13.73 32.88 -8.67
N SER A 108 13.70 32.12 -9.76
CA SER A 108 14.83 32.01 -10.69
C SER A 108 14.38 31.91 -12.15
N LEU A 109 15.30 32.18 -13.07
CA LEU A 109 15.14 31.90 -14.51
C LEU A 109 15.63 30.48 -14.87
N ASN A 110 15.61 29.56 -13.89
CA ASN A 110 15.98 28.17 -14.08
C ASN A 110 14.74 27.32 -14.35
N PHE A 111 14.78 26.52 -15.40
CA PHE A 111 13.71 25.62 -15.79
C PHE A 111 14.19 24.18 -15.69
N ASP A 112 13.52 23.37 -14.87
CA ASP A 112 13.63 21.92 -14.89
C ASP A 112 12.75 21.40 -16.04
N ILE A 113 13.32 20.67 -16.98
CA ILE A 113 12.60 20.11 -18.13
C ILE A 113 12.45 18.60 -17.92
N TYR A 114 11.25 18.09 -18.12
CA TYR A 114 10.93 16.67 -17.96
C TYR A 114 10.42 16.12 -19.28
N PHE A 115 10.97 14.98 -19.67
CA PHE A 115 10.63 14.29 -20.90
C PHE A 115 10.15 12.89 -20.54
N ASN A 116 8.87 12.61 -20.76
CA ASN A 116 8.32 11.27 -20.63
C ASN A 116 8.52 10.51 -21.94
N PHE A 117 9.26 9.41 -21.86
CA PHE A 117 9.71 8.62 -23.00
C PHE A 117 9.35 7.16 -22.80
N THR A 118 8.39 6.65 -23.56
CA THR A 118 8.08 5.22 -23.61
C THR A 118 9.18 4.49 -24.38
N LEU A 119 9.87 3.58 -23.69
CA LEU A 119 10.98 2.84 -24.25
C LEU A 119 10.53 1.83 -25.30
N ASP A 120 11.32 1.71 -26.37
CA ASP A 120 11.17 0.69 -27.40
C ASP A 120 12.56 0.12 -27.73
N VAL A 121 12.64 -1.12 -28.23
CA VAL A 121 13.90 -1.79 -28.59
C VAL A 121 14.69 -0.96 -29.59
N ILE A 122 14.02 -0.26 -30.51
CA ILE A 122 14.67 0.64 -31.49
C ILE A 122 15.40 1.84 -30.84
N HIS A 123 15.14 2.10 -29.56
CA HIS A 123 15.80 3.12 -28.77
C HIS A 123 17.00 2.58 -27.99
N SER A 124 17.31 1.28 -28.08
CA SER A 124 18.50 0.68 -27.48
C SER A 124 19.74 1.41 -27.96
N HIS A 125 20.60 1.83 -27.02
CA HIS A 125 21.81 2.59 -27.32
C HIS A 125 21.58 3.93 -28.03
N ALA A 126 20.34 4.43 -28.09
CA ALA A 126 20.05 5.72 -28.69
C ALA A 126 20.70 6.83 -27.88
N GLN A 127 21.14 7.86 -28.58
CA GLN A 127 21.69 9.07 -27.99
C GLN A 127 20.62 10.13 -27.88
N ILE A 128 20.59 10.82 -26.75
CA ILE A 128 19.58 11.82 -26.42
C ILE A 128 20.29 13.11 -26.06
N ARG A 129 19.75 14.23 -26.53
CA ARG A 129 20.21 15.57 -26.16
C ARG A 129 19.05 16.56 -26.12
N MET A 130 19.25 17.65 -25.42
CA MET A 130 18.38 18.83 -25.49
C MET A 130 18.99 19.87 -26.41
N LYS A 131 18.13 20.57 -27.15
CA LYS A 131 18.48 21.72 -27.98
C LYS A 131 17.61 22.90 -27.58
N LEU A 132 18.21 23.93 -27.01
CA LEU A 132 17.56 25.22 -26.77
C LEU A 132 17.73 26.08 -28.02
N LEU A 133 16.65 26.35 -28.73
CA LEU A 133 16.62 27.32 -29.83
C LEU A 133 16.36 28.70 -29.26
N THR A 134 17.34 29.59 -29.39
CA THR A 134 17.23 31.02 -29.10
C THR A 134 17.21 31.82 -30.41
N ASP A 135 16.99 33.13 -30.34
CA ASP A 135 16.85 33.98 -31.53
C ASP A 135 18.10 33.98 -32.44
N ASN A 136 19.29 33.77 -31.86
CA ASN A 136 20.54 33.93 -32.61
C ASN A 136 21.28 32.61 -32.89
N THR A 137 21.23 31.65 -31.96
CA THR A 137 21.90 30.34 -32.14
C THR A 137 21.26 29.24 -31.29
N PRO A 138 21.30 27.96 -31.75
CA PRO A 138 20.93 26.83 -30.93
C PRO A 138 22.04 26.48 -29.91
N VAL A 139 21.64 26.25 -28.67
CA VAL A 139 22.52 25.76 -27.59
C VAL A 139 22.17 24.30 -27.29
N TYR A 140 23.16 23.42 -27.30
CA TYR A 140 22.97 21.98 -27.07
C TYR A 140 23.39 21.58 -25.66
N SER A 141 22.70 20.61 -25.07
CA SER A 141 23.16 19.94 -23.87
C SER A 141 24.27 18.93 -24.18
N ASN A 142 24.87 18.37 -23.12
CA ASN A 142 25.55 17.09 -23.19
C ASN A 142 24.64 15.99 -23.76
N VAL A 143 25.26 15.01 -24.43
CA VAL A 143 24.59 13.84 -24.99
C VAL A 143 24.56 12.72 -23.94
N LYS A 144 23.43 12.06 -23.78
CA LYS A 144 23.27 10.85 -22.94
C LYS A 144 22.93 9.66 -23.81
N ARG A 145 23.59 8.52 -23.58
CA ARG A 145 23.29 7.25 -24.26
C ARG A 145 22.33 6.45 -23.40
N LEU A 146 21.22 6.02 -23.98
CA LEU A 146 20.34 5.03 -23.37
C LEU A 146 21.07 3.68 -23.30
N PRO A 147 20.79 2.85 -22.28
CA PRO A 147 21.30 1.49 -22.22
C PRO A 147 20.56 0.60 -23.24
N THR A 148 20.85 -0.70 -23.23
CA THR A 148 20.11 -1.70 -24.01
C THR A 148 18.66 -1.75 -23.52
N ILE A 149 17.69 -1.85 -24.44
CA ILE A 149 16.27 -1.99 -24.13
C ILE A 149 15.79 -3.36 -24.58
N TYR A 150 15.40 -4.20 -23.62
CA TYR A 150 14.98 -5.57 -23.84
C TYR A 150 13.48 -5.66 -24.14
N GLN A 151 13.08 -6.53 -25.06
CA GLN A 151 11.68 -6.86 -25.31
C GLN A 151 11.27 -8.02 -24.39
N GLN A 152 10.14 -7.87 -23.71
CA GLN A 152 9.51 -9.00 -23.02
C GLN A 152 8.99 -9.98 -24.08
N VAL A 153 9.68 -11.11 -24.23
CA VAL A 153 9.22 -12.28 -24.99
C VAL A 153 8.83 -13.33 -23.95
N PRO A 154 7.73 -14.09 -24.14
CA PRO A 154 7.45 -15.24 -23.31
C PRO A 154 8.69 -16.15 -23.29
N LEU A 155 9.19 -16.47 -22.10
CA LEU A 155 10.32 -17.37 -21.99
C LEU A 155 9.83 -18.80 -22.19
N THR A 156 10.40 -19.46 -23.19
CA THR A 156 10.35 -20.91 -23.30
C THR A 156 11.51 -21.47 -22.48
N LEU A 157 11.18 -22.36 -21.55
CA LEU A 157 12.17 -23.06 -20.74
C LEU A 157 12.35 -24.45 -21.31
N THR A 158 13.59 -24.85 -21.58
CA THR A 158 13.88 -26.19 -22.08
C THR A 158 14.75 -26.97 -21.10
N ILE A 159 14.45 -28.26 -20.94
CA ILE A 159 15.33 -29.23 -20.28
C ILE A 159 15.77 -30.24 -21.33
N ASN A 160 17.08 -30.34 -21.60
CA ASN A 160 17.64 -31.17 -22.65
C ASN A 160 17.00 -30.92 -24.03
N GLY A 161 16.67 -29.66 -24.33
CA GLY A 161 16.03 -29.24 -25.57
C GLY A 161 14.52 -29.47 -25.64
N PHE A 162 13.89 -30.05 -24.61
CA PHE A 162 12.43 -30.22 -24.54
C PHE A 162 11.80 -29.08 -23.75
N GLU A 163 10.77 -28.44 -24.29
CA GLU A 163 9.98 -27.42 -23.60
C GLU A 163 9.32 -27.99 -22.34
N VAL A 164 9.38 -27.23 -21.24
CA VAL A 164 8.88 -27.65 -19.93
C VAL A 164 7.82 -26.69 -19.44
N GLU A 165 6.64 -27.24 -19.17
CA GLU A 165 5.58 -26.49 -18.52
C GLU A 165 5.83 -26.41 -16.99
N PRO A 166 5.55 -25.25 -16.36
CA PRO A 166 5.67 -25.00 -14.93
C PRO A 166 5.03 -26.00 -13.95
N ARG A 167 4.11 -26.85 -14.40
CA ARG A 167 3.31 -27.73 -13.52
C ARG A 167 3.70 -29.19 -13.79
N ASN A 168 4.26 -29.86 -12.78
CA ASN A 168 4.60 -31.30 -12.78
C ASN A 168 5.56 -31.75 -13.89
N CYS A 169 6.79 -31.23 -13.89
CA CYS A 169 7.83 -31.61 -14.84
C CYS A 169 8.45 -32.99 -14.53
N ILE A 170 8.40 -33.89 -15.50
CA ILE A 170 9.21 -35.11 -15.56
C ILE A 170 10.14 -34.97 -16.76
N PHE A 171 11.45 -35.11 -16.57
CA PHE A 171 12.43 -35.02 -17.66
C PHE A 171 13.18 -36.33 -17.83
N LYS A 172 13.44 -36.71 -19.09
CA LYS A 172 14.16 -37.94 -19.42
C LYS A 172 15.66 -37.70 -19.31
N VAL A 173 16.35 -38.58 -18.60
CA VAL A 173 17.81 -38.61 -18.50
C VAL A 173 18.32 -39.87 -19.16
N ASN A 174 19.26 -39.72 -20.09
CA ASN A 174 19.91 -40.87 -20.72
C ASN A 174 20.83 -41.53 -19.68
N ALA A 175 20.64 -42.83 -19.43
CA ALA A 175 21.46 -43.55 -18.46
C ALA A 175 22.95 -43.58 -18.85
N SER A 176 23.25 -43.51 -20.15
CA SER A 176 24.62 -43.50 -20.67
C SER A 176 25.29 -42.13 -20.63
N ASP A 177 24.50 -41.04 -20.53
CA ASP A 177 24.97 -39.66 -20.52
C ASP A 177 23.98 -38.83 -19.68
N PRO A 178 24.15 -38.79 -18.34
CA PRO A 178 23.18 -38.23 -17.40
C PRO A 178 23.25 -36.70 -17.33
N LYS A 179 23.45 -36.06 -18.48
CA LYS A 179 23.52 -34.62 -18.63
C LYS A 179 22.13 -34.00 -18.61
N VAL A 180 22.01 -32.90 -17.87
CA VAL A 180 20.79 -32.08 -17.79
C VAL A 180 21.16 -30.65 -18.10
N GLU A 181 20.65 -30.14 -19.20
CA GLU A 181 20.81 -28.77 -19.63
C GLU A 181 19.48 -28.04 -19.47
N PHE A 182 19.48 -26.99 -18.65
CA PHE A 182 18.33 -26.12 -18.43
C PHE A 182 18.58 -24.75 -19.05
N CYS A 183 17.95 -24.51 -20.20
CA CYS A 183 18.13 -23.30 -20.99
C CYS A 183 16.91 -22.40 -20.96
N CYS A 184 17.16 -21.10 -20.99
CA CYS A 184 16.17 -20.12 -21.39
C CYS A 184 16.32 -19.88 -22.89
N ASP A 185 15.29 -20.24 -23.66
CA ASP A 185 15.27 -20.03 -25.10
C ASP A 185 14.74 -18.62 -25.37
N ALA A 186 15.61 -17.62 -25.27
CA ALA A 186 15.26 -16.24 -25.61
C ALA A 186 16.49 -15.46 -26.08
N ASP A 187 16.50 -15.10 -27.36
CA ASP A 187 17.48 -14.21 -28.00
C ASP A 187 17.52 -12.78 -27.40
N TYR A 188 16.59 -12.43 -26.50
CA TYR A 188 16.25 -11.03 -26.22
C TYR A 188 16.26 -10.61 -24.74
N ILE A 189 16.66 -11.47 -23.78
CA ILE A 189 16.77 -11.09 -22.36
C ILE A 189 17.92 -11.85 -21.69
N PRO A 190 18.79 -11.21 -20.88
CA PRO A 190 19.66 -11.94 -19.97
C PRO A 190 18.79 -12.77 -19.01
N CYS A 191 18.72 -14.07 -19.29
CA CYS A 191 18.10 -15.05 -18.44
C CYS A 191 19.20 -15.77 -17.69
N TYR A 192 19.05 -15.83 -16.37
CA TYR A 192 20.00 -16.51 -15.52
C TYR A 192 19.35 -17.78 -15.03
N SER A 193 19.68 -18.92 -15.65
CA SER A 193 19.23 -20.24 -15.25
C SER A 193 20.15 -20.84 -14.18
N ALA A 194 19.58 -21.63 -13.28
CA ALA A 194 20.31 -22.42 -12.30
C ALA A 194 19.57 -23.72 -11.99
N ILE A 195 20.34 -24.77 -11.72
CA ILE A 195 19.84 -26.06 -11.28
C ILE A 195 20.22 -26.22 -9.82
N MET A 196 19.25 -26.54 -8.98
CA MET A 196 19.46 -26.87 -7.58
C MET A 196 19.15 -28.34 -7.32
N ARG A 197 19.97 -28.98 -6.49
CA ARG A 197 19.77 -30.35 -6.02
C ARG A 197 19.75 -30.33 -4.50
N ASN A 198 18.66 -30.81 -3.91
CA ASN A 198 18.45 -30.82 -2.45
C ASN A 198 18.74 -29.46 -1.77
N GLY A 199 18.29 -28.36 -2.38
CA GLY A 199 18.45 -27.01 -1.84
C GLY A 199 19.81 -26.34 -2.09
N GLN A 200 20.79 -27.01 -2.71
CA GLN A 200 22.08 -26.42 -3.11
C GLN A 200 22.14 -26.16 -4.61
N VAL A 201 22.74 -25.04 -5.03
CA VAL A 201 22.98 -24.74 -6.45
C VAL A 201 24.09 -25.65 -6.97
N VAL A 202 23.77 -26.51 -7.94
CA VAL A 202 24.71 -27.47 -8.54
C VAL A 202 25.15 -27.08 -9.95
N ALA A 203 24.39 -26.22 -10.63
CA ALA A 203 24.78 -25.57 -11.89
C ALA A 203 24.25 -24.12 -11.88
N GLY A 204 25.08 -23.14 -12.27
CA GLY A 204 24.86 -21.73 -11.94
C GLY A 204 24.88 -20.73 -13.10
N PHE A 205 24.54 -19.49 -12.73
CA PHE A 205 24.05 -18.35 -13.51
C PHE A 205 25.02 -17.64 -14.49
N ASN A 206 25.93 -18.35 -15.15
CA ASN A 206 26.95 -17.68 -15.99
C ASN A 206 26.53 -17.53 -17.46
N SER A 207 25.41 -18.14 -17.86
CA SER A 207 24.91 -18.13 -19.24
C SER A 207 23.39 -18.33 -19.26
N SER A 208 22.80 -18.33 -20.45
CA SER A 208 21.40 -18.70 -20.68
C SER A 208 21.08 -20.16 -20.34
N CYS A 209 22.09 -21.00 -20.13
CA CYS A 209 21.95 -22.44 -19.93
C CYS A 209 22.74 -22.92 -18.71
N ALA A 210 22.04 -23.54 -17.75
CA ALA A 210 22.67 -24.22 -16.64
C ALA A 210 22.83 -25.70 -16.98
N VAL A 211 24.07 -26.18 -16.97
CA VAL A 211 24.41 -27.56 -17.35
C VAL A 211 24.85 -28.34 -16.12
N LEU A 212 24.16 -29.45 -15.84
CA LEU A 212 24.51 -30.42 -14.82
C LEU A 212 25.00 -31.70 -15.51
N GLU A 213 26.29 -32.02 -15.37
CA GLU A 213 26.93 -33.16 -16.05
C GLU A 213 26.59 -34.53 -15.41
N ASP A 214 26.11 -34.57 -14.15
CA ASP A 214 25.76 -35.82 -13.46
C ASP A 214 24.45 -35.74 -12.67
N ALA A 215 23.36 -36.17 -13.31
CA ALA A 215 22.02 -36.23 -12.73
C ALA A 215 21.61 -37.61 -12.17
N ARG A 216 22.55 -38.55 -11.95
CA ARG A 216 22.26 -39.96 -11.61
C ARG A 216 21.48 -40.27 -10.31
N PRO A 217 21.48 -39.48 -9.22
CA PRO A 217 20.71 -39.87 -8.03
C PRO A 217 19.19 -39.73 -8.25
N LEU A 218 18.53 -40.87 -8.51
CA LEU A 218 17.08 -41.00 -8.72
C LEU A 218 16.19 -40.47 -7.59
N ARG A 219 16.74 -40.33 -6.37
CA ARG A 219 16.00 -39.85 -5.19
C ARG A 219 16.18 -38.35 -4.91
N ALA A 220 16.99 -37.64 -5.71
CA ALA A 220 17.21 -36.22 -5.49
C ALA A 220 16.06 -35.38 -6.07
N SER A 221 15.59 -34.39 -5.31
CA SER A 221 14.68 -33.36 -5.81
C SER A 221 15.50 -32.31 -6.56
N TYR A 222 15.21 -32.11 -7.84
CA TYR A 222 15.79 -31.05 -8.64
C TYR A 222 14.86 -29.85 -8.67
N VAL A 223 15.40 -28.67 -8.35
CA VAL A 223 14.69 -27.40 -8.44
C VAL A 223 15.37 -26.53 -9.49
N PHE A 224 14.65 -26.22 -10.55
CA PHE A 224 15.12 -25.32 -11.59
C PHE A 224 14.71 -23.89 -11.24
N LYS A 225 15.67 -22.98 -11.26
CA LYS A 225 15.47 -21.55 -11.01
C LYS A 225 15.88 -20.76 -12.23
N TYR A 226 15.10 -19.74 -12.56
CA TYR A 226 15.55 -18.73 -13.52
C TYR A 226 15.18 -17.33 -13.03
N ASN A 227 16.01 -16.35 -13.38
CA ASN A 227 15.73 -14.93 -13.14
C ASN A 227 15.70 -14.19 -14.47
N VAL A 228 14.67 -13.37 -14.66
CA VAL A 228 14.46 -12.55 -15.87
C VAL A 228 14.50 -11.09 -15.48
N CYS A 229 15.23 -10.28 -16.25
CA CYS A 229 15.22 -8.83 -16.10
C CYS A 229 13.89 -8.22 -16.57
N SER A 230 12.93 -8.02 -15.67
CA SER A 230 11.85 -7.01 -15.76
C SER A 230 10.70 -7.28 -14.78
N GLU A 231 10.60 -8.49 -14.24
CA GLU A 231 9.57 -8.84 -13.26
C GLU A 231 10.19 -8.89 -11.86
N LYS A 232 9.68 -8.02 -10.97
CA LYS A 232 9.88 -8.17 -9.53
C LYS A 232 9.49 -9.59 -9.13
N ASP A 233 10.48 -10.36 -8.70
CA ASP A 233 10.30 -11.53 -7.86
C ASP A 233 9.50 -12.71 -8.42
N LYS A 234 9.38 -12.89 -9.75
CA LYS A 234 9.00 -14.21 -10.28
C LYS A 234 10.20 -15.15 -10.23
N LYS A 235 10.52 -15.61 -9.01
CA LYS A 235 11.31 -16.82 -8.79
C LYS A 235 10.40 -18.01 -9.05
N LEU A 236 10.30 -18.40 -10.30
CA LEU A 236 9.64 -19.65 -10.64
C LEU A 236 10.59 -20.80 -10.28
N GLN A 237 10.10 -21.65 -9.39
CA GLN A 237 10.77 -22.84 -8.89
C GLN A 237 9.90 -24.03 -9.28
N PHE A 238 10.46 -24.94 -10.06
CA PHE A 238 9.78 -26.17 -10.44
C PHE A 238 10.56 -27.34 -9.89
N ALA A 239 9.87 -28.18 -9.12
CA ALA A 239 10.40 -29.45 -8.66
C ALA A 239 10.16 -30.50 -9.75
N CYS A 240 11.23 -31.01 -10.34
CA CYS A 240 11.12 -32.07 -11.35
C CYS A 240 11.71 -33.39 -10.85
N LYS A 241 11.17 -34.51 -11.35
CA LYS A 241 11.71 -35.85 -11.13
C LYS A 241 12.39 -36.38 -12.40
N PRO A 242 13.64 -36.87 -12.32
CA PRO A 242 14.28 -37.49 -13.48
C PRO A 242 13.68 -38.87 -13.76
N LEU A 243 13.43 -39.17 -15.03
CA LEU A 243 13.08 -40.50 -15.51
C LEU A 243 14.28 -41.08 -16.26
N LEU A 244 14.91 -42.11 -15.69
CA LEU A 244 16.00 -42.82 -16.38
C LEU A 244 15.44 -43.61 -17.56
N VAL A 245 15.92 -43.30 -18.75
CA VAL A 245 15.63 -44.07 -19.95
C VAL A 245 16.87 -44.89 -20.31
N ASN A 246 16.79 -46.19 -20.09
CA ASN A 246 17.80 -47.12 -20.58
C ASN A 246 17.66 -47.25 -22.10
N SER A 247 18.52 -46.57 -22.86
CA SER A 247 18.49 -46.64 -24.34
C SER A 247 18.90 -48.00 -24.91
N GLN A 248 19.22 -48.99 -24.06
CA GLN A 248 19.70 -50.30 -24.50
C GLN A 248 18.63 -51.25 -25.08
N ARG A 249 17.35 -50.87 -25.20
CA ARG A 249 16.31 -51.81 -25.71
C ARG A 249 16.00 -51.78 -27.20
N LEU A 250 16.66 -50.98 -28.03
CA LEU A 250 16.41 -50.97 -29.49
C LEU A 250 17.69 -50.86 -30.33
N LYS A 251 18.63 -51.79 -30.15
CA LYS A 251 19.56 -52.23 -31.21
C LYS A 251 19.80 -53.73 -31.10
N LYS A 252 18.75 -54.55 -31.25
CA LYS A 252 18.95 -55.95 -31.67
C LYS A 252 18.96 -55.97 -33.19
N ASN A 253 20.12 -56.36 -33.74
CA ASN A 253 20.41 -56.53 -35.15
C ASN A 253 19.22 -57.08 -35.96
N PRO A 254 18.68 -56.32 -36.95
CA PRO A 254 17.64 -56.83 -37.84
C PRO A 254 18.18 -57.85 -38.86
N SER A 255 19.50 -58.05 -38.97
CA SER A 255 20.08 -58.84 -40.06
C SER A 255 19.87 -60.36 -39.95
N LYS A 256 19.44 -60.90 -38.80
CA LYS A 256 19.10 -62.34 -38.68
C LYS A 256 17.63 -62.67 -38.89
N TYR A 257 16.73 -61.69 -38.76
CA TYR A 257 15.29 -61.90 -38.99
C TYR A 257 14.88 -61.64 -40.44
N ILE A 258 15.63 -60.82 -41.19
CA ILE A 258 15.36 -60.56 -42.60
C ILE A 258 15.51 -61.84 -43.44
N PHE A 259 16.44 -62.75 -43.11
CA PHE A 259 16.62 -63.99 -43.88
C PHE A 259 15.51 -65.04 -43.63
N ILE A 260 14.95 -65.08 -42.41
CA ILE A 260 13.83 -65.97 -42.07
C ILE A 260 12.51 -65.42 -42.62
N PHE A 261 12.30 -64.10 -42.59
CA PHE A 261 11.11 -63.47 -43.17
C PHE A 261 11.12 -63.44 -44.71
N LEU A 262 12.29 -63.43 -45.37
CA LEU A 262 12.36 -63.58 -46.84
C LEU A 262 12.01 -65.00 -47.30
N LEU A 263 12.43 -66.02 -46.56
CA LEU A 263 12.06 -67.42 -46.86
C LEU A 263 10.58 -67.70 -46.59
N PHE A 264 10.02 -67.17 -45.50
CA PHE A 264 8.58 -67.27 -45.24
C PHE A 264 7.74 -66.41 -46.21
N GLY A 265 8.23 -65.23 -46.58
CA GLY A 265 7.58 -64.33 -47.53
C GLY A 265 7.49 -64.91 -48.94
N ILE A 266 8.51 -65.64 -49.40
CA ILE A 266 8.49 -66.31 -50.72
C ILE A 266 7.54 -67.51 -50.71
N VAL A 267 7.48 -68.30 -49.63
CA VAL A 267 6.54 -69.42 -49.51
C VAL A 267 5.09 -68.92 -49.44
N VAL A 268 4.83 -67.82 -48.72
CA VAL A 268 3.49 -67.19 -48.63
C VAL A 268 3.11 -66.46 -49.91
N LEU A 269 4.05 -65.90 -50.68
CA LEU A 269 3.76 -65.30 -51.98
C LEU A 269 3.45 -66.34 -53.06
N VAL A 270 4.12 -67.50 -53.04
CA VAL A 270 3.84 -68.59 -54.00
C VAL A 270 2.52 -69.29 -53.66
N TYR A 271 2.20 -69.48 -52.38
CA TYR A 271 0.88 -70.02 -51.97
C TYR A 271 -0.25 -68.98 -52.10
N GLY A 272 0.03 -67.71 -51.82
CA GLY A 272 -0.93 -66.60 -51.93
C GLY A 272 -1.31 -66.30 -53.38
N ALA A 273 -0.35 -66.33 -54.31
CA ALA A 273 -0.63 -66.16 -55.73
C ALA A 273 -1.50 -67.29 -56.31
N ALA A 274 -1.31 -68.54 -55.85
CA ALA A 274 -2.12 -69.68 -56.27
C ALA A 274 -3.57 -69.61 -55.73
N ILE A 275 -3.77 -69.04 -54.54
CA ILE A 275 -5.11 -68.84 -53.95
C ILE A 275 -5.81 -67.62 -54.58
N ILE A 276 -5.07 -66.54 -54.87
CA ILE A 276 -5.62 -65.35 -55.53
C ILE A 276 -6.04 -65.64 -56.98
N VAL A 277 -5.29 -66.46 -57.73
CA VAL A 277 -5.70 -66.89 -59.09
C VAL A 277 -6.92 -67.83 -59.06
N LYS A 278 -7.13 -68.58 -57.97
CA LYS A 278 -8.31 -69.43 -57.79
C LYS A 278 -9.53 -68.66 -57.28
N MET A 279 -9.34 -67.56 -56.55
CA MET A 279 -10.43 -66.67 -56.08
C MET A 279 -10.82 -65.60 -57.10
N MET A 280 -9.96 -65.26 -58.07
CA MET A 280 -10.27 -64.29 -59.14
C MET A 280 -11.08 -64.88 -60.31
N LYS A 281 -11.53 -66.13 -60.24
CA LYS A 281 -12.39 -66.72 -61.29
C LYS A 281 -13.90 -66.71 -60.97
N ASP A 282 -14.31 -66.36 -59.75
CA ASP A 282 -15.73 -66.41 -59.32
C ASP A 282 -16.29 -65.11 -58.70
N VAL A 283 -15.62 -63.97 -58.82
CA VAL A 283 -16.21 -62.69 -58.39
C VAL A 283 -16.40 -61.77 -59.57
N SER A 284 -17.60 -61.91 -60.16
CA SER A 284 -18.17 -60.95 -61.10
C SER A 284 -18.31 -59.59 -60.42
N TYR A 285 -17.73 -58.58 -61.05
CA TYR A 285 -17.83 -57.17 -60.69
C TYR A 285 -19.30 -56.74 -60.82
N SER A 286 -20.03 -56.57 -59.70
CA SER A 286 -21.29 -55.81 -59.72
C SER A 286 -21.03 -54.42 -59.14
N ASP A 287 -21.05 -53.44 -60.03
CA ASP A 287 -21.06 -52.02 -59.72
C ASP A 287 -22.44 -51.67 -59.09
N SER A 288 -22.57 -51.80 -57.77
CA SER A 288 -23.84 -51.49 -57.07
C SER A 288 -23.91 -50.01 -56.71
N SER A 289 -24.09 -49.17 -57.73
CA SER A 289 -24.71 -47.87 -57.52
C SER A 289 -26.22 -48.07 -57.34
N LYS A 290 -26.73 -47.77 -56.13
CA LYS A 290 -28.12 -47.94 -55.64
C LYS A 290 -28.52 -49.36 -55.24
N THR A 291 -28.28 -49.70 -53.97
CA THR A 291 -28.90 -50.85 -53.31
C THR A 291 -29.81 -50.34 -52.20
N GLN A 292 -31.13 -50.44 -52.38
CA GLN A 292 -32.07 -50.44 -51.26
C GLN A 292 -31.89 -51.78 -50.54
N ILE A 293 -31.22 -51.75 -49.40
CA ILE A 293 -31.14 -52.90 -48.49
C ILE A 293 -32.26 -52.69 -47.47
N ALA A 294 -33.30 -53.51 -47.52
CA ALA A 294 -34.40 -53.50 -46.56
C ALA A 294 -34.36 -54.78 -45.71
N ASN A 295 -34.54 -54.64 -44.40
CA ASN A 295 -34.70 -55.69 -43.38
C ASN A 295 -33.46 -56.44 -42.85
N PHE A 296 -32.52 -55.74 -42.20
CA PHE A 296 -31.69 -56.36 -41.13
C PHE A 296 -32.02 -55.74 -39.77
N LYS A 297 -32.16 -56.57 -38.73
CA LYS A 297 -32.38 -56.09 -37.35
C LYS A 297 -31.14 -55.43 -36.72
N THR A 298 -29.93 -55.75 -37.18
CA THR A 298 -28.70 -55.12 -36.67
C THR A 298 -27.64 -55.18 -37.76
N ILE A 299 -26.95 -54.06 -37.99
CA ILE A 299 -25.82 -53.97 -38.90
C ILE A 299 -24.61 -53.47 -38.09
N ASN A 300 -23.51 -54.21 -38.16
CA ASN A 300 -22.21 -53.80 -37.63
C ASN A 300 -21.22 -53.66 -38.80
N LEU A 301 -20.71 -52.45 -38.99
CA LEU A 301 -19.81 -52.06 -40.07
C LEU A 301 -18.61 -51.29 -39.50
N LEU A 302 -18.00 -51.83 -38.43
CA LEU A 302 -16.78 -51.28 -37.84
C LEU A 302 -15.66 -51.08 -38.87
N GLU A 303 -14.90 -49.99 -38.73
CA GLU A 303 -13.74 -49.65 -39.57
C GLU A 303 -14.03 -49.53 -41.08
N SER A 304 -15.27 -49.23 -41.48
CA SER A 304 -15.68 -49.24 -42.88
C SER A 304 -15.51 -47.88 -43.59
N ILE A 305 -15.41 -47.91 -44.93
CA ILE A 305 -15.52 -46.72 -45.78
C ILE A 305 -16.87 -46.77 -46.48
N VAL A 306 -17.80 -45.92 -46.07
CA VAL A 306 -19.17 -45.88 -46.63
C VAL A 306 -19.42 -44.55 -47.30
N SER A 307 -19.62 -44.57 -48.61
CA SER A 307 -19.64 -43.34 -49.41
C SER A 307 -20.99 -42.60 -49.34
N GLN A 308 -22.12 -43.26 -49.54
CA GLN A 308 -23.45 -42.63 -49.54
C GLN A 308 -24.56 -43.61 -49.10
N PRO A 309 -24.52 -44.16 -47.87
CA PRO A 309 -25.58 -45.06 -47.43
C PRO A 309 -26.87 -44.25 -47.20
N THR A 310 -27.97 -44.72 -47.78
CA THR A 310 -29.33 -44.32 -47.38
C THR A 310 -29.91 -45.52 -46.66
N LEU A 311 -30.12 -45.40 -45.34
CA LEU A 311 -30.60 -46.50 -44.50
C LEU A 311 -31.89 -46.04 -43.80
N THR A 312 -32.95 -46.82 -43.99
CA THR A 312 -34.28 -46.67 -43.37
C THR A 312 -34.59 -47.92 -42.55
N ASP A 313 -35.27 -47.76 -41.41
CA ASP A 313 -35.91 -48.85 -40.64
C ASP A 313 -34.96 -49.90 -39.99
N TYR A 314 -33.80 -49.50 -39.47
CA TYR A 314 -32.91 -50.43 -38.73
C TYR A 314 -33.02 -50.25 -37.22
N ILE A 315 -32.96 -51.36 -36.47
CA ILE A 315 -32.99 -51.30 -35.00
C ILE A 315 -31.63 -50.82 -34.48
N ASN A 316 -30.52 -51.42 -34.88
CA ASN A 316 -29.19 -51.03 -34.40
C ASN A 316 -28.21 -50.88 -35.58
N LEU A 317 -27.52 -49.74 -35.66
CA LEU A 317 -26.44 -49.50 -36.62
C LEU A 317 -25.17 -49.10 -35.86
N ASP A 318 -24.11 -49.91 -35.99
CA ASP A 318 -22.78 -49.59 -35.49
C ASP A 318 -21.83 -49.35 -36.65
N LEU A 319 -21.33 -48.13 -36.71
CA LEU A 319 -20.39 -47.59 -37.71
C LEU A 319 -19.21 -46.94 -37.00
N SER A 320 -18.87 -47.36 -35.78
CA SER A 320 -17.75 -46.81 -35.04
C SER A 320 -16.44 -46.96 -35.81
N GLU A 321 -15.51 -46.01 -35.61
CA GLU A 321 -14.20 -45.95 -36.29
C GLU A 321 -14.26 -45.86 -37.83
N SER A 322 -15.42 -45.49 -38.40
CA SER A 322 -15.63 -45.52 -39.85
C SER A 322 -15.44 -44.15 -40.53
N LYS A 323 -15.20 -44.19 -41.84
CA LYS A 323 -15.20 -43.00 -42.72
C LYS A 323 -16.49 -42.95 -43.52
N VAL A 324 -17.42 -42.08 -43.11
CA VAL A 324 -18.75 -41.99 -43.72
C VAL A 324 -18.92 -40.66 -44.44
N LEU A 325 -19.03 -40.68 -45.77
CA LEU A 325 -19.00 -39.42 -46.54
C LEU A 325 -20.34 -38.67 -46.49
N LYS A 326 -21.48 -39.29 -46.82
CA LYS A 326 -22.78 -38.62 -46.84
C LYS A 326 -23.95 -39.52 -46.40
N PRO A 327 -23.97 -40.02 -45.16
CA PRO A 327 -25.08 -40.86 -44.68
C PRO A 327 -26.38 -40.06 -44.56
N THR A 328 -27.48 -40.65 -45.04
CA THR A 328 -28.84 -40.24 -44.72
C THR A 328 -29.50 -41.39 -43.98
N LEU A 329 -29.80 -41.19 -42.70
CA LEU A 329 -30.36 -42.20 -41.82
C LEU A 329 -31.71 -41.72 -41.28
N THR A 330 -32.71 -42.58 -41.37
CA THR A 330 -34.10 -42.31 -40.97
C THR A 330 -34.62 -43.50 -40.19
N ASP A 331 -35.38 -43.24 -39.12
CA ASP A 331 -36.10 -44.25 -38.35
C ASP A 331 -35.20 -45.37 -37.77
N LEU A 332 -34.03 -45.01 -37.23
CA LEU A 332 -33.20 -45.97 -36.47
C LEU A 332 -33.53 -45.94 -34.98
N LYS A 333 -33.39 -47.09 -34.31
CA LYS A 333 -33.56 -47.17 -32.85
C LYS A 333 -32.28 -46.86 -32.07
N ASN A 334 -31.11 -47.38 -32.44
CA ASN A 334 -29.81 -47.02 -31.85
C ASN A 334 -28.76 -46.79 -32.95
N LEU A 335 -27.90 -45.79 -32.75
CA LEU A 335 -26.83 -45.44 -33.68
C LEU A 335 -25.51 -45.20 -32.93
N TYR A 336 -24.48 -45.97 -33.27
CA TYR A 336 -23.13 -45.81 -32.76
C TYR A 336 -22.20 -45.40 -33.90
N LEU A 337 -21.61 -44.21 -33.77
CA LEU A 337 -20.67 -43.63 -34.73
C LEU A 337 -19.42 -43.12 -34.02
N SER A 338 -19.10 -43.59 -32.82
CA SER A 338 -17.97 -43.11 -32.04
C SER A 338 -16.66 -43.17 -32.84
N GLN A 339 -15.78 -42.18 -32.64
CA GLN A 339 -14.46 -42.07 -33.32
C GLN A 339 -14.52 -42.01 -34.86
N SER A 340 -15.66 -41.64 -35.44
CA SER A 340 -15.83 -41.64 -36.91
C SER A 340 -15.48 -40.32 -37.58
N ILE A 341 -15.17 -40.37 -38.88
CA ILE A 341 -14.98 -39.17 -39.72
C ILE A 341 -16.16 -39.05 -40.67
N ILE A 342 -17.02 -38.05 -40.42
CA ILE A 342 -18.29 -37.88 -41.11
C ILE A 342 -18.37 -36.53 -41.81
N ARG A 343 -18.43 -36.56 -43.14
CA ARG A 343 -18.45 -35.31 -43.91
C ARG A 343 -19.85 -34.66 -43.87
N LYS A 344 -20.94 -35.37 -44.13
CA LYS A 344 -22.30 -34.79 -44.02
C LYS A 344 -23.30 -35.82 -43.50
N LEU A 345 -23.72 -35.69 -42.25
CA LEU A 345 -24.73 -36.55 -41.63
C LEU A 345 -26.12 -35.89 -41.71
N THR A 346 -27.13 -36.64 -42.15
CA THR A 346 -28.54 -36.24 -42.01
C THR A 346 -29.27 -37.33 -41.22
N LEU A 347 -29.74 -37.01 -40.00
CA LEU A 347 -30.58 -37.86 -39.17
C LEU A 347 -31.98 -37.27 -39.10
N ARG A 348 -33.04 -38.10 -39.28
CA ARG A 348 -34.43 -37.69 -39.10
C ARG A 348 -35.25 -38.76 -38.38
N HIS A 349 -36.19 -38.32 -37.53
CA HIS A 349 -37.19 -39.16 -36.86
C HIS A 349 -36.60 -40.31 -36.04
N PHE A 350 -35.95 -40.01 -34.90
CA PHE A 350 -35.50 -41.05 -33.98
C PHE A 350 -36.31 -40.95 -32.70
N VAL A 351 -37.45 -41.64 -32.73
CA VAL A 351 -38.30 -41.81 -31.56
C VAL A 351 -37.77 -43.04 -30.82
N ASP A 352 -37.10 -42.79 -29.68
CA ASP A 352 -36.59 -43.76 -28.69
C ASP A 352 -35.13 -44.27 -28.80
N ARG A 353 -34.23 -43.42 -28.27
CA ARG A 353 -33.00 -43.64 -27.46
C ARG A 353 -31.61 -43.83 -28.13
N HIS A 354 -30.61 -43.42 -27.34
CA HIS A 354 -29.14 -43.39 -27.48
C HIS A 354 -28.53 -43.32 -28.89
N ILE A 355 -28.08 -42.11 -29.22
CA ILE A 355 -27.21 -41.87 -30.38
C ILE A 355 -25.85 -41.46 -29.84
N ASP A 356 -24.86 -42.33 -30.02
CA ASP A 356 -23.46 -42.08 -29.63
C ASP A 356 -22.67 -41.62 -30.84
N LEU A 357 -22.34 -40.34 -30.86
CA LEU A 357 -21.49 -39.68 -31.84
C LEU A 357 -20.17 -39.21 -31.21
N SER A 358 -19.79 -39.73 -30.04
CA SER A 358 -18.63 -39.27 -29.28
C SER A 358 -17.31 -39.37 -30.08
N GLU A 359 -16.34 -38.53 -29.73
CA GLU A 359 -14.98 -38.49 -30.31
C GLU A 359 -14.91 -38.35 -31.85
N SER A 360 -15.99 -37.88 -32.48
CA SER A 360 -16.14 -37.91 -33.94
C SER A 360 -15.88 -36.56 -34.60
N LYS A 361 -15.56 -36.60 -35.90
CA LYS A 361 -15.29 -35.41 -36.73
C LYS A 361 -16.41 -35.18 -37.73
N PHE A 362 -17.15 -34.08 -37.55
CA PHE A 362 -18.30 -33.72 -38.34
C PHE A 362 -18.10 -32.43 -39.13
N SER A 363 -18.37 -32.43 -40.44
CA SER A 363 -18.39 -31.17 -41.19
C SER A 363 -19.75 -30.46 -41.07
N LYS A 364 -20.88 -31.08 -41.45
CA LYS A 364 -22.21 -30.41 -41.45
C LYS A 364 -23.36 -31.35 -41.07
N PRO A 365 -23.45 -31.81 -39.82
CA PRO A 365 -24.56 -32.63 -39.35
C PRO A 365 -25.85 -31.82 -39.29
N ILE A 366 -26.92 -32.40 -39.84
CA ILE A 366 -28.30 -31.95 -39.70
C ILE A 366 -29.03 -33.06 -38.97
N LEU A 367 -29.48 -32.76 -37.76
CA LEU A 367 -30.14 -33.73 -36.90
C LEU A 367 -31.53 -33.18 -36.57
N THR A 368 -32.58 -33.99 -36.71
CA THR A 368 -33.96 -33.59 -36.43
C THR A 368 -34.69 -34.64 -35.60
N ASP A 369 -35.43 -34.19 -34.60
CA ASP A 369 -36.34 -35.01 -33.78
C ASP A 369 -35.64 -36.21 -33.10
N LEU A 370 -34.57 -35.93 -32.33
CA LEU A 370 -33.83 -36.95 -31.58
C LEU A 370 -33.96 -36.73 -30.05
N GLN A 371 -33.92 -37.83 -29.30
CA GLN A 371 -33.86 -37.84 -27.84
C GLN A 371 -32.55 -38.50 -27.38
N ASN A 372 -31.78 -37.83 -26.51
CA ASN A 372 -30.49 -38.29 -25.97
C ASN A 372 -29.38 -38.43 -27.03
N LEU A 373 -28.73 -37.32 -27.35
CA LEU A 373 -27.60 -37.27 -28.27
C LEU A 373 -26.29 -37.08 -27.49
N ASP A 374 -25.36 -38.02 -27.62
CA ASP A 374 -24.01 -37.91 -27.09
C ASP A 374 -23.05 -37.48 -28.20
N LEU A 375 -22.43 -36.31 -28.04
CA LEU A 375 -21.41 -35.75 -28.92
C LEU A 375 -20.10 -35.49 -28.18
N LEU A 376 -19.89 -36.07 -27.00
CA LEU A 376 -18.72 -35.84 -26.14
C LEU A 376 -17.39 -35.88 -26.92
N LYS A 377 -16.50 -34.91 -26.67
CA LYS A 377 -15.17 -34.76 -27.34
C LYS A 377 -15.21 -34.64 -28.88
N SER A 378 -16.35 -34.28 -29.48
CA SER A 378 -16.47 -34.20 -30.95
C SER A 378 -15.92 -32.90 -31.52
N ILE A 379 -15.54 -32.93 -32.81
CA ILE A 379 -15.13 -31.75 -33.58
C ILE A 379 -16.17 -31.51 -34.69
N ILE A 380 -16.94 -30.43 -34.57
CA ILE A 380 -18.08 -30.13 -35.42
C ILE A 380 -17.96 -28.76 -36.08
N SER A 381 -17.92 -28.71 -37.41
CA SER A 381 -17.78 -27.42 -38.12
C SER A 381 -19.09 -26.63 -38.20
N LYS A 382 -20.25 -27.31 -38.30
CA LYS A 382 -21.58 -26.68 -38.24
C LYS A 382 -22.63 -27.69 -37.82
N LEU A 383 -23.19 -27.53 -36.62
CA LEU A 383 -24.26 -28.36 -36.07
C LEU A 383 -25.61 -27.64 -36.24
N THR A 384 -26.59 -28.31 -36.86
CA THR A 384 -27.98 -27.85 -36.95
C THR A 384 -28.87 -28.87 -36.24
N LEU A 385 -29.58 -28.43 -35.20
CA LEU A 385 -30.44 -29.24 -34.33
C LEU A 385 -31.87 -28.70 -34.43
N LEU A 386 -32.82 -29.53 -34.81
CA LEU A 386 -34.26 -29.22 -34.81
C LEU A 386 -35.00 -30.17 -33.85
N HIS A 387 -35.65 -29.62 -32.81
CA HIS A 387 -36.43 -30.35 -31.78
C HIS A 387 -35.64 -31.44 -31.05
N PHE A 388 -34.99 -31.08 -29.94
CA PHE A 388 -34.11 -31.98 -29.20
C PHE A 388 -34.36 -31.95 -27.71
N LYS A 389 -34.23 -33.12 -27.10
CA LYS A 389 -34.29 -33.30 -25.66
C LYS A 389 -33.02 -34.04 -25.20
N ASP A 390 -32.27 -33.39 -24.31
CA ASP A 390 -31.06 -33.88 -23.66
C ASP A 390 -29.91 -34.13 -24.66
N ILE A 391 -28.92 -33.21 -24.68
CA ILE A 391 -27.72 -33.31 -25.54
C ILE A 391 -26.48 -33.14 -24.68
N ASP A 392 -25.52 -34.05 -24.83
CA ASP A 392 -24.18 -33.93 -24.26
C ASP A 392 -23.19 -33.47 -25.33
N LEU A 393 -22.63 -32.28 -25.15
CA LEU A 393 -21.58 -31.68 -26.00
C LEU A 393 -20.32 -31.39 -25.18
N SER A 394 -20.16 -32.08 -24.05
CA SER A 394 -19.02 -31.88 -23.16
C SER A 394 -17.70 -32.08 -23.89
N GLU A 395 -16.70 -31.25 -23.59
CA GLU A 395 -15.37 -31.27 -24.20
C GLU A 395 -15.34 -31.10 -25.74
N SER A 396 -16.44 -30.68 -26.36
CA SER A 396 -16.57 -30.62 -27.83
C SER A 396 -16.14 -29.28 -28.42
N LYS A 397 -15.71 -29.30 -29.69
CA LYS A 397 -15.38 -28.10 -30.49
C LYS A 397 -16.44 -27.87 -31.56
N VAL A 398 -17.31 -26.87 -31.37
CA VAL A 398 -18.41 -26.54 -32.29
C VAL A 398 -18.22 -25.15 -32.90
N SER A 399 -17.85 -25.08 -34.18
CA SER A 399 -17.62 -23.79 -34.84
C SER A 399 -18.91 -22.99 -35.09
N LYS A 400 -20.06 -23.67 -35.25
CA LYS A 400 -21.37 -23.02 -35.35
C LYS A 400 -22.48 -23.95 -34.85
N LEU A 401 -23.21 -23.52 -33.83
CA LEU A 401 -24.37 -24.21 -33.28
C LEU A 401 -25.62 -23.41 -33.67
N ILE A 402 -26.58 -24.04 -34.35
CA ILE A 402 -27.89 -23.47 -34.66
C ILE A 402 -28.96 -24.43 -34.14
N PRO A 403 -29.42 -24.23 -32.91
CA PRO A 403 -30.53 -24.99 -32.38
C PRO A 403 -31.86 -24.25 -32.54
N THR A 404 -32.92 -25.02 -32.74
CA THR A 404 -34.30 -24.61 -32.49
C THR A 404 -34.95 -25.64 -31.56
N ASP A 405 -35.53 -25.18 -30.46
CA ASP A 405 -36.22 -25.99 -29.45
C ASP A 405 -35.35 -27.10 -28.82
N LEU A 406 -34.25 -26.70 -28.15
CA LEU A 406 -33.46 -27.59 -27.32
C LEU A 406 -33.94 -27.56 -25.87
N LYS A 407 -33.98 -28.72 -25.21
CA LYS A 407 -34.19 -28.84 -23.76
C LYS A 407 -32.98 -29.52 -23.12
N ASN A 408 -32.40 -28.89 -22.10
CA ASN A 408 -31.27 -29.37 -21.27
C ASN A 408 -29.98 -29.78 -22.03
N PRO A 409 -29.29 -28.86 -22.73
CA PRO A 409 -27.97 -29.14 -23.27
C PRO A 409 -26.90 -29.05 -22.18
N ASP A 410 -26.01 -30.04 -22.11
CA ASP A 410 -24.75 -29.97 -21.39
C ASP A 410 -23.65 -29.50 -22.36
N LEU A 411 -23.03 -28.36 -22.05
CA LEU A 411 -21.98 -27.75 -22.85
C LEU A 411 -20.68 -27.59 -22.06
N LYS A 412 -20.49 -28.33 -20.95
CA LYS A 412 -19.30 -28.19 -20.09
C LYS A 412 -17.98 -28.37 -20.88
N GLU A 413 -16.97 -27.55 -20.57
CA GLU A 413 -15.64 -27.61 -21.19
C GLU A 413 -15.63 -27.47 -22.74
N SER A 414 -16.70 -26.93 -23.33
CA SER A 414 -16.86 -26.86 -24.79
C SER A 414 -16.29 -25.57 -25.40
N ILE A 415 -15.94 -25.61 -26.69
CA ILE A 415 -15.57 -24.43 -27.49
C ILE A 415 -16.67 -24.13 -28.50
N VAL A 416 -17.44 -23.06 -28.28
CA VAL A 416 -18.61 -22.71 -29.11
C VAL A 416 -18.50 -21.27 -29.62
N SER A 417 -18.32 -21.10 -30.94
CA SER A 417 -17.94 -19.76 -31.44
C SER A 417 -19.09 -18.78 -31.73
N LYS A 418 -20.36 -19.19 -31.82
CA LYS A 418 -21.54 -18.29 -31.98
C LYS A 418 -22.87 -19.01 -31.64
N PRO A 419 -23.12 -19.43 -30.39
CA PRO A 419 -24.39 -20.05 -30.07
C PRO A 419 -25.49 -18.99 -30.00
N ILE A 420 -26.63 -19.30 -30.61
CA ILE A 420 -27.91 -18.61 -30.38
C ILE A 420 -28.76 -19.63 -29.61
N LEU A 421 -29.12 -19.32 -28.37
CA LEU A 421 -29.85 -20.24 -27.50
C LEU A 421 -31.03 -19.45 -26.90
N THR A 422 -32.26 -19.93 -27.13
CA THR A 422 -33.50 -19.34 -26.62
C THR A 422 -34.31 -20.39 -25.83
N ASP A 423 -35.06 -19.96 -24.81
CA ASP A 423 -36.08 -20.75 -24.08
C ASP A 423 -35.57 -21.95 -23.26
N PHE A 424 -34.53 -21.79 -22.43
CA PHE A 424 -34.05 -22.87 -21.56
C PHE A 424 -34.29 -22.60 -20.08
N LYS A 425 -34.58 -23.66 -19.32
CA LYS A 425 -34.69 -23.55 -17.85
C LYS A 425 -33.30 -23.43 -17.19
N ASN A 426 -32.39 -24.34 -17.51
CA ASN A 426 -31.03 -24.38 -16.97
C ASN A 426 -30.05 -24.58 -18.12
N LEU A 427 -28.96 -23.82 -18.13
CA LEU A 427 -27.84 -23.99 -19.06
C LEU A 427 -26.53 -23.98 -18.28
N ASP A 428 -25.77 -25.07 -18.39
CA ASP A 428 -24.43 -25.21 -17.81
C ASP A 428 -23.40 -25.04 -18.93
N LEU A 429 -22.55 -24.02 -18.77
CA LEU A 429 -21.45 -23.68 -19.65
C LEU A 429 -20.15 -23.55 -18.86
N LEU A 430 -20.00 -24.27 -17.74
CA LEU A 430 -18.81 -24.27 -16.90
C LEU A 430 -17.55 -24.61 -17.71
N GLU A 431 -16.44 -23.92 -17.42
CA GLU A 431 -15.12 -24.08 -18.07
C GLU A 431 -15.11 -23.92 -19.62
N SER A 432 -16.12 -23.28 -20.19
CA SER A 432 -16.30 -23.22 -21.65
C SER A 432 -15.67 -21.98 -22.31
N ILE A 433 -15.33 -22.09 -23.59
CA ILE A 433 -14.90 -20.95 -24.44
C ILE A 433 -16.04 -20.60 -25.40
N VAL A 434 -16.79 -19.55 -25.06
CA VAL A 434 -17.95 -19.13 -25.84
C VAL A 434 -17.72 -17.76 -26.45
N SER A 435 -17.80 -17.64 -27.79
CA SER A 435 -17.75 -16.33 -28.44
C SER A 435 -19.12 -15.83 -28.88
N LYS A 436 -19.48 -14.64 -28.39
CA LYS A 436 -20.72 -13.90 -28.70
C LYS A 436 -22.02 -14.71 -28.52
N PRO A 437 -22.26 -15.35 -27.36
CA PRO A 437 -23.53 -16.00 -27.13
C PRO A 437 -24.66 -14.95 -27.10
N THR A 438 -25.79 -15.29 -27.71
CA THR A 438 -27.06 -14.57 -27.54
C THR A 438 -28.00 -15.51 -26.79
N LEU A 439 -28.34 -15.16 -25.55
CA LEU A 439 -29.13 -15.96 -24.62
C LEU A 439 -30.37 -15.14 -24.23
N THR A 440 -31.57 -15.62 -24.56
CA THR A 440 -32.87 -15.08 -24.11
C THR A 440 -33.68 -16.10 -23.29
N ASP A 441 -34.36 -15.63 -22.24
CA ASP A 441 -35.36 -16.38 -21.45
C ASP A 441 -34.81 -17.56 -20.63
N TYR A 442 -34.02 -17.28 -19.57
CA TYR A 442 -33.49 -18.35 -18.69
C TYR A 442 -33.77 -18.15 -17.21
N ILE A 443 -33.96 -19.28 -16.52
CA ILE A 443 -34.09 -19.31 -15.06
C ILE A 443 -32.70 -19.32 -14.41
N ASN A 444 -31.82 -20.25 -14.78
CA ASN A 444 -30.46 -20.34 -14.23
C ASN A 444 -29.41 -20.49 -15.34
N LEU A 445 -28.41 -19.61 -15.34
CA LEU A 445 -27.26 -19.68 -16.24
C LEU A 445 -25.97 -19.74 -15.43
N ASP A 446 -25.22 -20.83 -15.60
CA ASP A 446 -23.87 -20.97 -15.03
C ASP A 446 -22.81 -20.87 -16.13
N LEU A 447 -21.93 -19.89 -15.97
CA LEU A 447 -20.81 -19.58 -16.85
C LEU A 447 -19.51 -19.47 -16.03
N SER A 448 -19.48 -20.07 -14.85
CA SER A 448 -18.33 -20.06 -13.95
C SER A 448 -17.10 -20.67 -14.63
N GLU A 449 -15.93 -20.10 -14.37
CA GLU A 449 -14.63 -20.49 -14.96
C GLU A 449 -14.52 -20.32 -16.49
N SER A 450 -15.54 -19.75 -17.14
CA SER A 450 -15.63 -19.67 -18.59
C SER A 450 -15.00 -18.43 -19.21
N LYS A 451 -14.58 -18.54 -20.47
CA LYS A 451 -14.08 -17.43 -21.28
C LYS A 451 -15.13 -16.98 -22.28
N VAL A 452 -15.89 -15.94 -21.90
CA VAL A 452 -17.04 -15.48 -22.67
C VAL A 452 -16.76 -14.15 -23.39
N LEU A 453 -16.67 -14.20 -24.72
CA LEU A 453 -16.39 -13.04 -25.56
C LEU A 453 -17.67 -12.34 -26.00
N LYS A 454 -18.11 -11.33 -25.24
CA LYS A 454 -19.26 -10.46 -25.56
C LYS A 454 -20.66 -11.12 -25.44
N PRO A 455 -21.03 -11.69 -24.29
CA PRO A 455 -22.39 -12.22 -24.09
C PRO A 455 -23.46 -11.12 -24.17
N THR A 456 -24.57 -11.45 -24.83
CA THR A 456 -25.82 -10.69 -24.77
C THR A 456 -26.86 -11.56 -24.08
N LEU A 457 -27.31 -11.13 -22.90
CA LEU A 457 -28.24 -11.85 -22.03
C LEU A 457 -29.53 -11.04 -21.93
N THR A 458 -30.69 -11.68 -22.05
CA THR A 458 -32.01 -11.03 -21.91
C THR A 458 -32.95 -11.93 -21.12
N ASP A 459 -33.75 -11.36 -20.22
CA ASP A 459 -34.77 -12.07 -19.44
C ASP A 459 -34.21 -13.24 -18.60
N LEU A 460 -33.23 -12.93 -17.74
CA LEU A 460 -32.60 -13.88 -16.82
C LEU A 460 -33.11 -13.74 -15.38
N LYS A 461 -33.19 -14.87 -14.65
CA LYS A 461 -33.49 -14.89 -13.20
C LYS A 461 -32.25 -15.00 -12.31
N ASN A 462 -31.35 -15.96 -12.59
CA ASN A 462 -30.09 -16.16 -11.85
C ASN A 462 -28.89 -16.29 -12.82
N LEU A 463 -27.76 -15.68 -12.46
CA LEU A 463 -26.53 -15.69 -13.26
C LEU A 463 -25.30 -15.92 -12.38
N TYR A 464 -24.54 -16.97 -12.69
CA TYR A 464 -23.26 -17.30 -12.05
C TYR A 464 -22.13 -17.15 -13.07
N LEU A 465 -21.17 -16.26 -12.78
CA LEU A 465 -20.00 -15.94 -13.61
C LEU A 465 -18.73 -15.88 -12.75
N SER A 466 -18.68 -16.69 -11.70
CA SER A 466 -17.53 -16.74 -10.80
C SER A 466 -16.27 -17.16 -11.59
N GLN A 467 -15.12 -16.51 -11.34
CA GLN A 467 -13.84 -16.79 -12.02
C GLN A 467 -13.82 -16.62 -13.56
N SER A 468 -14.87 -16.07 -14.17
CA SER A 468 -14.97 -15.96 -15.63
C SER A 468 -14.14 -14.80 -16.21
N ILE A 469 -13.70 -14.94 -17.47
CA ILE A 469 -13.06 -13.86 -18.24
C ILE A 469 -14.04 -13.28 -19.25
N ILE A 470 -14.56 -12.07 -18.97
CA ILE A 470 -15.63 -11.46 -19.76
C ILE A 470 -15.17 -10.15 -20.38
N ARG A 471 -15.14 -10.12 -21.73
CA ARG A 471 -14.69 -8.91 -22.44
C ARG A 471 -15.73 -7.79 -22.39
N LYS A 472 -17.01 -8.08 -22.58
CA LYS A 472 -18.10 -7.09 -22.57
C LYS A 472 -19.41 -7.80 -22.23
N LEU A 473 -20.00 -7.53 -21.08
CA LEU A 473 -21.31 -8.10 -20.72
C LEU A 473 -22.41 -7.13 -21.15
N THR A 474 -23.47 -7.62 -21.79
CA THR A 474 -24.70 -6.85 -22.03
C THR A 474 -25.86 -7.65 -21.48
N ILE A 475 -26.51 -7.13 -20.43
CA ILE A 475 -27.73 -7.69 -19.85
C ILE A 475 -28.87 -6.71 -20.16
N ARG A 476 -30.02 -7.22 -20.58
CA ARG A 476 -31.26 -6.46 -20.79
C ARG A 476 -32.37 -7.15 -20.03
N HIS A 477 -33.25 -6.40 -19.37
CA HIS A 477 -34.43 -6.94 -18.66
C HIS A 477 -34.06 -8.10 -17.71
N PHE A 478 -33.59 -7.78 -16.50
CA PHE A 478 -33.29 -8.78 -15.47
C PHE A 478 -34.38 -8.73 -14.41
N VAL A 479 -35.03 -9.87 -14.13
CA VAL A 479 -36.32 -9.89 -13.40
C VAL A 479 -36.14 -10.19 -11.90
N ASP A 480 -34.98 -10.68 -11.42
CA ASP A 480 -34.82 -11.07 -10.00
C ASP A 480 -33.37 -10.95 -9.45
N ARG A 481 -33.09 -11.50 -8.26
CA ARG A 481 -32.24 -10.83 -7.24
C ARG A 481 -30.74 -11.11 -7.16
N HIS A 482 -30.17 -12.16 -7.77
CA HIS A 482 -28.79 -12.58 -7.45
C HIS A 482 -27.92 -12.76 -8.68
N ILE A 483 -26.84 -11.96 -8.77
CA ILE A 483 -25.75 -12.18 -9.73
C ILE A 483 -24.45 -12.34 -8.96
N ASP A 484 -23.77 -13.46 -9.20
CA ASP A 484 -22.43 -13.73 -8.70
C ASP A 484 -21.40 -13.51 -9.82
N LEU A 485 -20.59 -12.46 -9.66
CA LEU A 485 -19.45 -12.11 -10.52
C LEU A 485 -18.13 -12.17 -9.72
N SER A 486 -18.06 -12.91 -8.63
CA SER A 486 -16.86 -13.03 -7.79
C SER A 486 -15.64 -13.52 -8.60
N GLU A 487 -14.45 -13.04 -8.26
CA GLU A 487 -13.16 -13.43 -8.87
C GLU A 487 -13.02 -13.19 -10.39
N SER A 488 -13.99 -12.52 -11.02
CA SER A 488 -14.06 -12.39 -12.48
C SER A 488 -13.32 -11.14 -13.02
N LYS A 489 -13.06 -11.12 -14.34
CA LYS A 489 -12.31 -10.03 -15.01
C LYS A 489 -13.14 -9.36 -16.10
N PHE A 490 -13.36 -8.04 -15.96
CA PHE A 490 -14.17 -7.24 -16.89
C PHE A 490 -13.40 -6.13 -17.60
N SER A 491 -13.56 -6.05 -18.93
CA SER A 491 -12.91 -5.01 -19.76
C SER A 491 -13.77 -3.77 -20.08
N LYS A 492 -15.12 -3.87 -20.04
CA LYS A 492 -16.04 -2.74 -20.33
C LYS A 492 -17.44 -2.91 -19.73
N GLN A 493 -17.95 -1.77 -19.21
CA GLN A 493 -19.33 -1.31 -18.92
C GLN A 493 -20.42 -2.36 -18.73
N ILE A 494 -21.07 -2.27 -17.57
CA ILE A 494 -22.17 -3.12 -17.11
C ILE A 494 -23.33 -2.18 -16.75
N PRO A 495 -24.25 -1.82 -17.68
CA PRO A 495 -25.47 -1.11 -17.32
C PRO A 495 -26.45 -2.13 -16.74
N ILE A 496 -26.82 -1.96 -15.48
CA ILE A 496 -27.61 -2.94 -14.73
C ILE A 496 -28.46 -2.19 -13.69
N ASP A 497 -29.74 -2.60 -13.57
CA ASP A 497 -30.57 -2.42 -12.37
C ASP A 497 -30.64 -3.79 -11.65
N LEU A 498 -30.07 -3.92 -10.45
CA LEU A 498 -30.09 -5.16 -9.66
C LEU A 498 -30.24 -4.88 -8.16
N GLN A 499 -30.81 -5.85 -7.45
CA GLN A 499 -30.93 -5.78 -6.00
C GLN A 499 -29.65 -6.24 -5.27
N ILE A 500 -29.06 -7.37 -5.65
CA ILE A 500 -27.87 -7.96 -5.01
C ILE A 500 -26.83 -8.31 -6.08
N LEU A 501 -25.60 -7.82 -5.90
CA LEU A 501 -24.48 -8.08 -6.80
C LEU A 501 -23.21 -8.42 -6.00
N ASP A 502 -22.66 -9.61 -6.22
CA ASP A 502 -21.35 -10.00 -5.69
C ASP A 502 -20.26 -9.78 -6.76
N LEU A 503 -19.32 -8.90 -6.46
CA LEU A 503 -18.12 -8.58 -7.25
C LEU A 503 -16.85 -8.73 -6.42
N SER A 504 -16.90 -9.51 -5.35
CA SER A 504 -15.75 -9.78 -4.48
C SER A 504 -14.56 -10.34 -5.28
N GLU A 505 -13.34 -9.91 -4.95
CA GLU A 505 -12.09 -10.33 -5.61
C GLU A 505 -11.99 -10.04 -7.13
N SER A 506 -12.94 -9.31 -7.71
CA SER A 506 -12.99 -9.04 -9.15
C SER A 506 -12.01 -7.94 -9.62
N ILE A 507 -11.69 -7.93 -10.92
CA ILE A 507 -10.92 -6.85 -11.57
C ILE A 507 -11.79 -6.14 -12.60
N ILE A 508 -12.17 -4.90 -12.27
CA ILE A 508 -13.09 -4.08 -13.06
C ILE A 508 -12.35 -2.88 -13.64
N SER A 509 -12.11 -2.90 -14.94
CA SER A 509 -11.38 -1.82 -15.61
C SER A 509 -12.26 -0.57 -15.88
N LYS A 510 -13.55 -0.72 -16.20
CA LYS A 510 -14.50 0.42 -16.30
C LYS A 510 -15.94 -0.07 -16.11
N SER A 511 -16.61 0.37 -15.05
CA SER A 511 -18.05 0.14 -14.83
C SER A 511 -18.78 1.46 -14.56
N THR A 512 -20.05 1.48 -14.93
CA THR A 512 -21.06 2.41 -14.42
C THR A 512 -22.02 1.51 -13.68
N LEU A 513 -22.20 1.69 -12.37
CA LEU A 513 -23.10 0.87 -11.57
C LEU A 513 -24.20 1.81 -11.09
N THR A 514 -25.46 1.57 -11.43
CA THR A 514 -26.59 2.40 -11.01
C THR A 514 -27.52 1.55 -10.15
N ASP A 515 -28.08 2.15 -9.10
CA ASP A 515 -29.25 1.65 -8.35
C ASP A 515 -29.13 0.25 -7.70
N PHE A 516 -28.06 0.00 -6.92
CA PHE A 516 -27.94 -1.26 -6.17
C PHE A 516 -28.34 -1.10 -4.70
N LYS A 517 -29.06 -2.10 -4.19
CA LYS A 517 -29.46 -2.16 -2.78
C LYS A 517 -28.38 -2.75 -1.88
N ASP A 518 -27.69 -3.79 -2.34
CA ASP A 518 -26.59 -4.44 -1.63
C ASP A 518 -25.53 -4.87 -2.67
N ILE A 519 -24.29 -4.39 -2.53
CA ILE A 519 -23.18 -4.73 -3.44
C ILE A 519 -21.94 -5.14 -2.65
N ASP A 520 -21.37 -6.30 -2.97
CA ASP A 520 -20.09 -6.73 -2.42
C ASP A 520 -18.96 -6.44 -3.42
N LEU A 521 -18.04 -5.56 -3.05
CA LEU A 521 -16.84 -5.21 -3.79
C LEU A 521 -15.58 -5.53 -2.97
N SER A 522 -15.69 -6.37 -1.95
CA SER A 522 -14.58 -6.69 -1.07
C SER A 522 -13.39 -7.27 -1.84
N LYS A 523 -12.17 -6.82 -1.53
CA LYS A 523 -10.90 -7.18 -2.19
C LYS A 523 -10.84 -6.92 -3.71
N SER A 524 -11.83 -6.23 -4.29
CA SER A 524 -11.88 -5.96 -5.73
C SER A 524 -10.90 -4.86 -6.16
N LYS A 525 -10.53 -4.85 -7.45
CA LYS A 525 -9.74 -3.78 -8.08
C LYS A 525 -10.58 -3.05 -9.11
N VAL A 526 -11.04 -1.84 -8.78
CA VAL A 526 -11.93 -1.05 -9.63
C VAL A 526 -11.24 0.21 -10.12
N SER A 527 -11.01 0.31 -11.43
CA SER A 527 -10.30 1.47 -11.98
C SER A 527 -11.18 2.74 -12.06
N LYS A 528 -12.47 2.58 -12.32
CA LYS A 528 -13.44 3.69 -12.33
C LYS A 528 -14.80 3.19 -11.88
N LEU A 529 -15.32 3.78 -10.81
CA LEU A 529 -16.67 3.54 -10.29
C LEU A 529 -17.45 4.85 -10.41
N ILE A 530 -18.63 4.81 -11.05
CA ILE A 530 -19.61 5.90 -11.06
C ILE A 530 -20.92 5.33 -10.52
N PRO A 531 -21.14 5.36 -9.21
CA PRO A 531 -22.43 5.09 -8.59
C PRO A 531 -23.30 6.35 -8.53
N THR A 532 -24.60 6.17 -8.75
CA THR A 532 -25.61 7.22 -8.55
C THR A 532 -26.41 7.01 -7.26
N ASP A 533 -26.62 5.76 -6.83
CA ASP A 533 -27.34 5.40 -5.59
C ASP A 533 -26.91 4.00 -5.10
N LEU A 534 -26.11 3.92 -4.03
CA LEU A 534 -25.72 2.64 -3.42
C LEU A 534 -26.15 2.59 -1.95
N LYS A 535 -26.96 1.58 -1.60
CA LYS A 535 -27.26 1.24 -0.20
C LYS A 535 -26.34 0.09 0.22
N ASN A 536 -25.83 0.12 1.45
CA ASN A 536 -25.02 -0.92 2.09
C ASN A 536 -23.86 -1.55 1.25
N PRO A 537 -23.00 -0.77 0.58
CA PRO A 537 -21.89 -1.36 -0.17
C PRO A 537 -20.79 -1.88 0.78
N ASN A 538 -20.35 -3.13 0.56
CA ASN A 538 -19.16 -3.70 1.19
C ASN A 538 -17.92 -3.46 0.31
N LEU A 539 -17.02 -2.57 0.74
CA LEU A 539 -15.81 -2.17 0.01
C LEU A 539 -14.53 -2.59 0.76
N LYS A 540 -14.63 -3.53 1.70
CA LYS A 540 -13.50 -3.98 2.54
C LYS A 540 -12.30 -4.44 1.69
N LYS A 541 -11.10 -3.91 1.95
CA LYS A 541 -9.84 -4.23 1.22
C LYS A 541 -9.88 -3.93 -0.29
N SER A 542 -10.85 -3.16 -0.78
CA SER A 542 -10.94 -2.82 -2.20
C SER A 542 -9.92 -1.74 -2.60
N ILE A 543 -9.52 -1.75 -3.87
CA ILE A 543 -8.66 -0.70 -4.47
C ILE A 543 -9.48 0.02 -5.53
N VAL A 544 -9.86 1.28 -5.25
CA VAL A 544 -10.66 2.08 -6.19
C VAL A 544 -9.91 3.37 -6.61
N SER A 545 -9.63 3.48 -7.91
CA SER A 545 -8.70 4.52 -8.41
C SER A 545 -9.36 5.85 -8.82
N LYS A 546 -10.66 5.86 -9.13
CA LYS A 546 -11.44 7.07 -9.43
C LYS A 546 -12.90 6.88 -9.04
N GLN A 547 -13.44 7.80 -8.25
CA GLN A 547 -14.82 7.77 -7.79
C GLN A 547 -15.47 9.16 -7.82
N ASN A 548 -16.76 9.20 -8.14
CA ASN A 548 -17.69 10.24 -7.72
C ASN A 548 -18.77 9.50 -6.93
N LEU A 549 -18.72 9.52 -5.60
CA LEU A 549 -19.67 8.79 -4.76
C LEU A 549 -20.68 9.78 -4.17
N THR A 550 -21.89 9.79 -4.71
CA THR A 550 -23.04 10.50 -4.15
C THR A 550 -23.93 9.50 -3.41
N ASP A 551 -24.52 9.90 -2.27
CA ASP A 551 -25.62 9.21 -1.59
C ASP A 551 -25.36 7.77 -1.09
N PHE A 552 -24.28 7.55 -0.34
CA PHE A 552 -24.00 6.27 0.30
C PHE A 552 -24.59 6.20 1.71
N LYS A 553 -25.30 5.12 2.02
CA LYS A 553 -25.76 4.79 3.38
C LYS A 553 -25.14 3.46 3.83
N ASN A 554 -24.55 3.44 5.04
CA ASN A 554 -23.94 2.27 5.69
C ASN A 554 -22.84 1.58 4.85
N ALA A 555 -21.85 2.34 4.40
CA ALA A 555 -20.73 1.80 3.63
C ALA A 555 -19.63 1.25 4.55
N ASP A 556 -19.18 0.02 4.30
CA ASP A 556 -17.99 -0.55 4.95
C ASP A 556 -16.76 -0.36 4.05
N LEU A 557 -15.80 0.47 4.48
CA LEU A 557 -14.58 0.80 3.74
C LEU A 557 -13.31 0.32 4.45
N LEU A 558 -13.42 -0.63 5.37
CA LEU A 558 -12.30 -1.13 6.18
C LEU A 558 -11.13 -1.59 5.29
N GLU A 559 -9.91 -1.14 5.60
CA GLU A 559 -8.67 -1.42 4.83
C GLU A 559 -8.68 -1.01 3.34
N SER A 560 -9.61 -0.13 2.90
CA SER A 560 -9.70 0.25 1.48
C SER A 560 -8.64 1.31 1.06
N ILE A 561 -8.19 1.23 -0.20
CA ILE A 561 -7.27 2.21 -0.81
C ILE A 561 -8.01 3.07 -1.81
N ASN A 562 -8.45 4.26 -1.38
CA ASN A 562 -9.20 5.21 -2.20
C ASN A 562 -8.35 6.42 -2.56
N SER A 563 -7.89 6.47 -3.83
CA SER A 563 -6.95 7.51 -4.26
C SER A 563 -7.61 8.86 -4.59
N LYS A 564 -8.92 8.90 -4.86
CA LYS A 564 -9.72 10.11 -5.19
C LYS A 564 -11.22 9.95 -4.86
N PRO A 565 -11.62 9.72 -3.60
CA PRO A 565 -13.03 9.77 -3.27
C PRO A 565 -13.50 11.24 -3.32
N THR A 566 -14.56 11.50 -4.08
CA THR A 566 -15.44 12.66 -3.83
C THR A 566 -16.62 12.08 -3.08
N LEU A 567 -16.72 12.35 -1.79
CA LEU A 567 -17.81 11.89 -0.93
C LEU A 567 -18.76 13.09 -0.76
N THR A 568 -20.07 12.89 -0.85
CA THR A 568 -21.09 13.86 -0.41
C THR A 568 -22.19 13.09 0.32
N ASP A 569 -22.66 13.62 1.45
CA ASP A 569 -23.79 13.12 2.26
C ASP A 569 -23.70 11.66 2.75
N TYR A 570 -22.88 11.40 3.77
CA TYR A 570 -22.72 10.07 4.38
C TYR A 570 -23.31 10.01 5.80
N LYS A 571 -24.03 8.91 6.09
CA LYS A 571 -24.41 8.52 7.45
C LYS A 571 -23.76 7.17 7.78
N ASN A 572 -23.13 7.07 8.95
CA ASN A 572 -22.48 5.86 9.49
C ASN A 572 -21.38 5.32 8.56
N LEU A 573 -20.27 6.05 8.50
CA LEU A 573 -19.12 5.73 7.66
C LEU A 573 -18.03 5.00 8.47
N GLU A 574 -17.71 3.76 8.10
CA GLU A 574 -16.66 2.96 8.73
C GLU A 574 -15.39 3.00 7.87
N LEU A 575 -14.34 3.66 8.35
CA LEU A 575 -13.07 3.94 7.64
C LEU A 575 -11.83 3.49 8.42
N SER A 576 -11.98 2.56 9.36
CA SER A 576 -10.88 1.98 10.11
C SER A 576 -9.75 1.47 9.20
N GLU A 577 -8.50 1.75 9.58
CA GLU A 577 -7.27 1.36 8.87
C GLU A 577 -7.13 1.92 7.42
N SER A 578 -7.91 2.94 7.04
CA SER A 578 -7.92 3.47 5.67
C SER A 578 -6.92 4.62 5.42
N LYS A 579 -6.58 4.86 4.15
CA LYS A 579 -5.75 6.01 3.71
C LYS A 579 -6.59 7.02 2.93
N VAL A 580 -6.84 8.20 3.52
CA VAL A 580 -7.66 9.27 2.91
C VAL A 580 -6.80 10.49 2.56
N SER A 581 -6.70 10.82 1.27
CA SER A 581 -5.75 11.82 0.74
C SER A 581 -6.37 13.08 0.13
N LYS A 582 -7.70 13.22 0.12
CA LYS A 582 -8.46 14.34 -0.46
C LYS A 582 -9.70 14.71 0.37
N PRO A 583 -10.21 15.96 0.26
CA PRO A 583 -11.28 16.52 1.10
C PRO A 583 -12.47 15.58 1.25
N ILE A 584 -12.72 15.15 2.49
CA ILE A 584 -13.99 14.62 2.96
C ILE A 584 -14.99 15.80 3.03
N PRO A 585 -16.26 15.62 2.66
CA PRO A 585 -17.30 16.65 2.78
C PRO A 585 -17.53 17.02 4.25
N THR A 586 -18.12 18.19 4.43
CA THR A 586 -18.27 18.95 5.67
C THR A 586 -19.43 18.50 6.58
N ASP A 587 -20.05 17.33 6.37
CA ASP A 587 -21.20 16.87 7.18
C ASP A 587 -21.19 15.34 7.34
N LEU A 588 -20.28 14.82 8.18
CA LEU A 588 -20.25 13.40 8.56
C LEU A 588 -20.85 13.19 9.96
N LYS A 589 -21.88 12.35 10.04
CA LYS A 589 -22.47 11.91 11.31
C LYS A 589 -21.97 10.53 11.69
N ASN A 590 -21.32 10.42 12.85
CA ASN A 590 -20.73 9.21 13.44
C ASN A 590 -19.68 8.48 12.56
N PRO A 591 -18.62 9.15 12.08
CA PRO A 591 -17.56 8.45 11.37
C PRO A 591 -16.60 7.74 12.33
N ASN A 592 -16.27 6.48 12.02
CA ASN A 592 -15.19 5.74 12.68
C ASN A 592 -13.93 5.81 11.81
N LEU A 593 -12.90 6.50 12.31
CA LEU A 593 -11.63 6.78 11.62
C LEU A 593 -10.43 6.22 12.40
N LYS A 594 -10.66 5.20 13.24
CA LYS A 594 -9.61 4.47 13.97
C LYS A 594 -8.44 4.05 13.07
N GLU A 595 -7.21 4.27 13.54
CA GLU A 595 -5.96 3.87 12.85
C GLU A 595 -5.79 4.46 11.42
N SER A 596 -6.59 5.46 11.05
CA SER A 596 -6.60 6.00 9.68
C SER A 596 -5.51 7.05 9.45
N ILE A 597 -5.13 7.26 8.18
CA ILE A 597 -4.26 8.37 7.77
C ILE A 597 -5.11 9.49 7.15
N VAL A 598 -5.29 10.58 7.90
CA VAL A 598 -6.05 11.77 7.51
C VAL A 598 -5.09 12.89 7.13
N SER A 599 -5.06 13.32 5.88
CA SER A 599 -4.16 14.42 5.47
C SER A 599 -4.79 15.45 4.54
N LYS A 600 -4.49 16.74 4.78
CA LYS A 600 -4.97 17.89 3.98
C LYS A 600 -6.49 18.02 3.91
N GLN A 601 -7.15 17.85 5.06
CA GLN A 601 -8.60 17.86 5.16
C GLN A 601 -9.11 19.14 5.84
N ASN A 602 -10.29 19.63 5.47
CA ASN A 602 -11.05 20.58 6.29
C ASN A 602 -12.27 19.82 6.80
N LEU A 603 -12.23 19.37 8.04
CA LEU A 603 -13.29 18.64 8.70
C LEU A 603 -14.07 19.63 9.58
N THR A 604 -15.28 19.95 9.18
CA THR A 604 -16.23 20.78 9.94
C THR A 604 -17.46 19.94 10.28
N ASP A 605 -18.17 20.25 11.37
CA ASP A 605 -19.46 19.64 11.76
C ASP A 605 -19.44 18.10 12.00
N PHE A 606 -18.32 17.54 12.45
CA PHE A 606 -18.24 16.11 12.75
C PHE A 606 -18.92 15.81 14.10
N LYS A 607 -19.91 14.91 14.10
CA LYS A 607 -20.57 14.46 15.34
C LYS A 607 -20.11 13.04 15.70
N ASN A 608 -19.62 12.84 16.93
CA ASN A 608 -19.13 11.55 17.47
C ASN A 608 -18.06 10.88 16.58
N ALA A 609 -16.99 11.60 16.26
CA ALA A 609 -15.89 11.02 15.50
C ALA A 609 -14.94 10.26 16.43
N ASP A 610 -14.60 9.03 16.06
CA ASP A 610 -13.55 8.24 16.70
C ASP A 610 -12.29 8.30 15.82
N LEU A 611 -11.22 8.91 16.33
CA LEU A 611 -9.93 9.10 15.66
C LEU A 611 -8.76 8.48 16.46
N LEU A 612 -9.06 7.50 17.33
CA LEU A 612 -8.05 6.76 18.10
C LEU A 612 -6.95 6.22 17.17
N GLU A 613 -5.68 6.32 17.61
CA GLU A 613 -4.49 5.82 16.89
C GLU A 613 -4.31 6.39 15.45
N SER A 614 -5.05 7.44 15.09
CA SER A 614 -5.00 8.00 13.74
C SER A 614 -3.77 8.89 13.49
N LYS A 615 -3.44 9.10 12.22
CA LYS A 615 -2.39 10.05 11.78
C LYS A 615 -3.01 11.23 11.03
N VAL A 616 -3.19 12.33 11.74
CA VAL A 616 -3.78 13.58 11.21
C VAL A 616 -2.69 14.57 10.81
N SER A 617 -2.65 15.02 9.56
CA SER A 617 -1.63 15.99 9.12
C SER A 617 -2.11 17.04 8.11
N LYS A 618 -1.73 18.31 8.34
CA LYS A 618 -2.12 19.45 7.48
C LYS A 618 -3.63 19.62 7.34
N SER A 619 -4.39 19.25 8.36
CA SER A 619 -5.86 19.30 8.33
C SER A 619 -6.40 20.40 9.25
N THR A 620 -7.55 20.98 8.94
CA THR A 620 -8.33 21.86 9.82
C THR A 620 -9.46 21.03 10.41
N LEU A 621 -9.60 20.99 11.73
CA LEU A 621 -10.72 20.39 12.43
C LEU A 621 -11.47 21.51 13.19
N LYS A 622 -12.76 21.74 12.90
CA LYS A 622 -13.58 22.84 13.45
C LYS A 622 -15.02 22.40 13.80
N ASP A 623 -15.66 23.12 14.73
CA ASP A 623 -17.10 23.03 15.09
C ASP A 623 -17.52 21.67 15.68
N PHE A 624 -17.06 21.41 16.91
CA PHE A 624 -17.46 20.23 17.67
C PHE A 624 -18.23 20.62 18.94
N GLU A 625 -19.15 21.56 18.81
CA GLU A 625 -19.75 22.28 19.96
C GLU A 625 -20.43 21.41 21.03
N ASP A 626 -20.72 20.12 20.79
CA ASP A 626 -21.59 19.34 21.67
C ASP A 626 -21.08 17.97 22.17
N ARG A 627 -19.94 17.41 21.72
CA ARG A 627 -19.61 15.99 22.04
C ARG A 627 -18.12 15.64 22.07
N HIS A 628 -17.80 14.64 22.90
CA HIS A 628 -16.47 14.04 23.08
C HIS A 628 -15.87 13.54 21.76
N ILE A 629 -14.58 13.79 21.58
CA ILE A 629 -13.79 13.28 20.45
C ILE A 629 -12.58 12.59 21.01
N ASP A 630 -12.36 11.37 20.54
CA ASP A 630 -11.22 10.58 20.89
C ASP A 630 -10.11 10.75 19.84
N LEU A 631 -9.04 11.43 20.22
CA LEU A 631 -7.78 11.53 19.48
C LEU A 631 -6.62 10.92 20.29
N SER A 632 -6.92 10.03 21.24
CA SER A 632 -5.89 9.38 22.03
C SER A 632 -4.97 8.51 21.14
N GLU A 633 -3.70 8.42 21.53
CA GLU A 633 -2.62 7.74 20.79
C GLU A 633 -2.33 8.26 19.36
N SER A 634 -2.99 9.34 18.94
CA SER A 634 -2.90 9.85 17.57
C SER A 634 -1.61 10.65 17.28
N ILE A 635 -1.25 10.78 16.00
CA ILE A 635 -0.14 11.66 15.54
C ILE A 635 -0.73 12.86 14.79
N ILE A 636 -0.74 14.02 15.44
CA ILE A 636 -1.27 15.27 14.88
C ILE A 636 -0.10 16.18 14.46
N SER A 637 -0.02 16.55 13.18
CA SER A 637 1.09 17.38 12.69
C SER A 637 0.67 18.46 11.68
N LYS A 638 1.03 19.72 11.96
CA LYS A 638 0.69 20.89 11.11
C LYS A 638 -0.82 21.05 10.87
N SER A 639 -1.65 20.61 11.81
CA SER A 639 -3.11 20.68 11.72
C SER A 639 -3.65 21.81 12.61
N THR A 640 -4.78 22.40 12.26
CA THR A 640 -5.46 23.43 13.06
C THR A 640 -6.62 22.77 13.82
N LEU A 641 -6.72 23.01 15.12
CA LEU A 641 -7.81 22.56 15.97
C LEU A 641 -8.53 23.80 16.51
N THR A 642 -9.79 24.02 16.15
CA THR A 642 -10.60 25.15 16.62
C THR A 642 -11.95 24.71 17.16
N ASP A 643 -12.45 25.36 18.21
CA ASP A 643 -13.81 25.20 18.75
C ASP A 643 -14.13 23.78 19.24
N PHE A 644 -13.26 23.21 20.09
CA PHE A 644 -13.51 21.92 20.73
C PHE A 644 -13.86 22.06 22.22
N LYS A 645 -14.79 21.22 22.66
CA LYS A 645 -15.13 21.00 24.05
C LYS A 645 -14.89 19.53 24.38
N ASP A 646 -14.18 19.24 25.46
CA ASP A 646 -13.95 17.87 25.97
C ASP A 646 -13.26 16.94 24.93
N ILE A 647 -12.10 17.36 24.43
CA ILE A 647 -11.26 16.58 23.49
C ILE A 647 -10.28 15.70 24.26
N ASP A 648 -10.21 14.41 23.92
CA ASP A 648 -9.19 13.50 24.45
C ASP A 648 -7.97 13.47 23.53
N LEU A 649 -6.85 13.97 24.04
CA LEU A 649 -5.55 13.99 23.36
C LEU A 649 -4.51 13.18 24.16
N SER A 650 -4.94 12.29 25.04
CA SER A 650 -4.06 11.45 25.85
C SER A 650 -3.10 10.63 24.98
N GLU A 651 -1.84 10.53 25.40
CA GLU A 651 -0.75 9.83 24.68
C GLU A 651 -0.45 10.31 23.23
N SER A 652 -1.12 11.36 22.75
CA SER A 652 -0.98 11.84 21.38
C SER A 652 0.34 12.58 21.14
N LYS A 653 0.84 12.50 19.90
CA LYS A 653 2.02 13.23 19.41
C LYS A 653 1.58 14.44 18.59
N VAL A 654 1.53 15.58 19.26
CA VAL A 654 1.06 16.84 18.68
C VAL A 654 2.23 17.76 18.31
N SER A 655 2.51 17.92 17.01
CA SER A 655 3.63 18.73 16.50
C SER A 655 3.17 19.91 15.64
N LYS A 656 3.34 21.13 16.17
CA LYS A 656 2.92 22.39 15.52
C LYS A 656 1.43 22.47 15.17
N PRO A 657 0.50 22.13 16.08
CA PRO A 657 -0.86 22.60 15.90
C PRO A 657 -0.88 24.13 16.06
N ILE A 658 -1.88 24.78 15.49
CA ILE A 658 -2.31 26.12 15.91
C ILE A 658 -3.62 25.87 16.66
N PRO A 659 -3.61 25.67 17.99
CA PRO A 659 -4.83 25.60 18.78
C PRO A 659 -5.39 27.02 18.87
N ILE A 660 -6.66 27.18 18.54
CA ILE A 660 -7.40 28.43 18.76
C ILE A 660 -8.69 27.99 19.47
N ASP A 661 -8.72 28.08 20.80
CA ASP A 661 -9.89 27.79 21.66
C ASP A 661 -10.22 26.30 21.91
N LEU A 662 -9.45 25.65 22.80
CA LEU A 662 -9.80 24.34 23.39
C LEU A 662 -10.29 24.55 24.83
N LYS A 663 -11.48 24.01 25.17
CA LYS A 663 -12.04 24.03 26.53
C LYS A 663 -11.98 22.62 27.13
N ASN A 664 -11.33 22.46 28.28
CA ASN A 664 -11.16 21.20 29.02
C ASN A 664 -10.53 20.03 28.21
N PRO A 665 -9.38 20.20 27.53
CA PRO A 665 -8.73 19.06 26.88
C PRO A 665 -8.08 18.12 27.92
N ASP A 666 -8.20 16.80 27.70
CA ASP A 666 -7.37 15.79 28.38
C ASP A 666 -6.04 15.65 27.64
N LEU A 667 -4.94 16.04 28.29
CA LEU A 667 -3.59 16.02 27.73
C LEU A 667 -2.66 15.07 28.50
N LYS A 668 -3.21 14.10 29.25
CA LYS A 668 -2.41 13.10 30.00
C LYS A 668 -1.35 12.45 29.11
N GLU A 669 -0.12 12.42 29.61
CA GLU A 669 1.05 11.78 28.95
C GLU A 669 1.43 12.31 27.55
N SER A 670 0.79 13.40 27.09
CA SER A 670 1.06 13.99 25.77
C SER A 670 2.36 14.82 25.75
N LYS A 671 2.87 15.14 24.54
CA LYS A 671 4.05 16.04 24.33
C LYS A 671 3.70 17.29 23.51
N PRO A 672 2.80 18.17 23.99
CA PRO A 672 2.31 19.27 23.20
C PRO A 672 3.29 20.45 23.18
N ILE A 673 3.22 21.26 22.12
CA ILE A 673 3.72 22.63 22.11
C ILE A 673 2.47 23.51 22.30
N LEU A 674 2.32 24.11 23.48
CA LEU A 674 1.08 24.76 23.90
C LEU A 674 1.13 26.29 23.65
N THR A 675 0.04 26.84 23.12
CA THR A 675 -0.32 28.27 23.11
C THR A 675 -1.83 28.36 23.41
N ASP A 676 -2.20 29.13 24.44
CA ASP A 676 -3.58 29.48 24.86
C ASP A 676 -4.59 28.34 25.16
N PHE A 677 -4.67 27.91 26.44
CA PHE A 677 -5.65 26.92 26.93
C PHE A 677 -6.40 27.42 28.17
N LYS A 678 -7.68 27.03 28.30
CA LYS A 678 -8.48 27.22 29.51
C LYS A 678 -8.74 25.87 30.19
N ASN A 679 -8.33 25.74 31.46
CA ASN A 679 -8.47 24.54 32.30
C ASN A 679 -7.94 23.23 31.65
N PRO A 680 -6.70 23.17 31.13
CA PRO A 680 -6.15 21.91 30.62
C PRO A 680 -5.78 20.94 31.77
N ASP A 681 -6.09 19.65 31.62
CA ASP A 681 -5.53 18.58 32.46
C ASP A 681 -4.17 18.14 31.89
N LEU A 682 -3.09 18.50 32.56
CA LEU A 682 -1.71 18.19 32.19
C LEU A 682 -1.06 17.19 33.15
N SER A 683 -1.86 16.45 33.93
CA SER A 683 -1.35 15.48 34.89
C SER A 683 -0.45 14.43 34.23
N LYS A 684 0.65 14.05 34.90
CA LYS A 684 1.68 13.09 34.42
C LYS A 684 2.38 13.45 33.09
N SER A 685 2.17 14.66 32.56
CA SER A 685 2.76 15.05 31.27
C SER A 685 4.25 15.41 31.37
N LYS A 686 4.98 15.24 30.26
CA LYS A 686 6.39 15.67 30.13
C LYS A 686 6.48 16.90 29.23
N VAL A 687 6.48 18.08 29.85
CA VAL A 687 6.43 19.35 29.12
C VAL A 687 7.84 19.89 28.90
N SER A 688 8.34 19.74 27.66
CA SER A 688 9.71 20.16 27.31
C SER A 688 9.85 21.65 26.97
N LYS A 689 8.77 22.33 26.56
CA LYS A 689 8.76 23.76 26.22
C LYS A 689 7.34 24.34 26.27
N LEU A 690 7.05 25.13 27.30
CA LEU A 690 5.84 25.94 27.44
C LEU A 690 6.20 27.39 27.08
N ILE A 691 5.37 28.05 26.29
CA ILE A 691 5.40 29.50 26.09
C ILE A 691 3.99 29.98 26.47
N PRO A 692 3.69 30.11 27.77
CA PRO A 692 2.37 30.53 28.19
C PRO A 692 2.27 32.05 28.03
N THR A 693 1.31 32.49 27.23
CA THR A 693 0.81 33.87 27.29
C THR A 693 -0.46 33.96 28.14
N ASP A 694 -1.29 32.89 28.24
CA ASP A 694 -2.54 32.90 29.01
C ASP A 694 -3.03 31.48 29.40
N LEU A 695 -2.45 30.83 30.44
CA LEU A 695 -3.00 29.60 31.01
C LEU A 695 -3.81 29.91 32.29
N LYS A 696 -5.09 29.52 32.30
CA LYS A 696 -5.97 29.65 33.49
C LYS A 696 -6.29 28.28 34.08
N ASN A 697 -5.98 28.10 35.36
CA ASN A 697 -6.22 26.89 36.18
C ASN A 697 -5.76 25.55 35.54
N PRO A 698 -4.48 25.38 35.16
CA PRO A 698 -3.99 24.08 34.71
C PRO A 698 -3.79 23.11 35.88
N ASP A 699 -4.13 21.82 35.69
CA ASP A 699 -3.75 20.74 36.60
C ASP A 699 -2.39 20.17 36.18
N LEU A 700 -1.34 20.34 37.01
CA LEU A 700 0.03 19.92 36.73
C LEU A 700 0.54 18.79 37.64
N LYS A 701 -0.35 18.06 38.32
CA LYS A 701 0.03 16.97 39.23
C LYS A 701 0.96 15.95 38.57
N LYS A 702 2.06 15.60 39.25
CA LYS A 702 3.05 14.59 38.79
C LYS A 702 3.73 14.90 37.45
N SER A 703 3.75 16.17 37.04
CA SER A 703 4.36 16.58 35.77
C SER A 703 5.88 16.78 35.87
N ILE A 704 6.58 16.61 34.74
CA ILE A 704 8.02 16.91 34.62
C ILE A 704 8.20 18.14 33.73
N ILE A 705 8.63 19.26 34.31
CA ILE A 705 8.77 20.55 33.61
C ILE A 705 10.25 20.94 33.53
N SER A 706 10.78 21.09 32.32
CA SER A 706 12.20 21.42 32.11
C SER A 706 12.41 22.79 31.45
N LYS A 707 13.15 23.69 32.13
CA LYS A 707 13.66 25.00 31.64
C LYS A 707 12.60 25.94 31.05
N GLN A 708 11.84 26.65 31.88
CA GLN A 708 10.78 27.54 31.40
C GLN A 708 10.68 28.84 32.18
N ASN A 709 10.21 29.89 31.48
CA ASN A 709 9.69 31.12 32.07
C ASN A 709 8.17 31.03 32.04
N LEU A 710 7.53 30.95 33.21
CA LEU A 710 6.08 30.96 33.35
C LEU A 710 5.68 32.34 33.90
N THR A 711 4.89 33.07 33.12
CA THR A 711 4.31 34.37 33.50
C THR A 711 2.79 34.23 33.62
N ASP A 712 2.15 34.99 34.51
CA ASP A 712 0.69 35.21 34.55
C ASP A 712 -0.23 34.00 34.84
N PHE A 713 0.19 33.02 35.64
CA PHE A 713 -0.71 31.94 36.09
C PHE A 713 -1.55 32.39 37.29
N LYS A 714 -2.79 31.93 37.33
CA LYS A 714 -3.65 32.00 38.53
C LYS A 714 -4.00 30.59 38.98
N ASN A 715 -3.83 30.32 40.29
CA ASN A 715 -4.22 29.07 40.95
C ASN A 715 -3.63 27.81 40.27
N ALA A 716 -2.31 27.73 40.15
CA ALA A 716 -1.64 26.53 39.64
C ALA A 716 -1.30 25.59 40.81
N ASP A 717 -1.63 24.30 40.65
CA ASP A 717 -1.31 23.22 41.58
C ASP A 717 -0.18 22.37 40.97
N LEU A 718 0.97 22.30 41.63
CA LEU A 718 2.20 21.65 41.17
C LEU A 718 2.67 20.50 42.07
N LEU A 719 1.72 19.83 42.74
CA LEU A 719 1.95 18.65 43.58
C LEU A 719 2.80 17.56 42.90
N GLU A 720 3.81 17.05 43.61
CA GLU A 720 4.74 15.98 43.20
C GLU A 720 5.50 16.26 41.88
N SER A 721 5.84 17.52 41.59
CA SER A 721 6.52 17.90 40.34
C SER A 721 8.06 17.94 40.43
N ILE A 722 8.75 17.68 39.30
CA ILE A 722 10.22 17.81 39.17
C ILE A 722 10.56 18.95 38.21
N ASN A 723 11.12 20.05 38.73
CA ASN A 723 11.40 21.25 37.93
C ASN A 723 12.89 21.58 37.81
N SER A 724 13.40 21.55 36.57
CA SER A 724 14.79 21.90 36.27
C SER A 724 14.93 23.37 35.87
N LYS A 725 14.99 24.27 36.86
CA LYS A 725 15.16 25.74 36.72
C LYS A 725 13.92 26.50 36.18
N PRO A 726 12.80 26.54 36.93
CA PRO A 726 11.69 27.42 36.58
C PRO A 726 12.02 28.88 36.90
N THR A 727 11.64 29.81 36.02
CA THR A 727 11.49 31.24 36.33
C THR A 727 10.00 31.52 36.41
N LEU A 728 9.50 31.92 37.57
CA LEU A 728 8.09 32.23 37.80
C LEU A 728 7.95 33.72 38.19
N THR A 729 7.02 34.44 37.57
CA THR A 729 6.72 35.86 37.88
C THR A 729 5.21 36.07 38.03
N ASP A 730 4.80 36.92 38.97
CA ASP A 730 3.42 37.44 39.13
C ASP A 730 2.32 36.40 39.44
N TYR A 731 2.56 35.44 40.34
CA TYR A 731 1.51 34.50 40.75
C TYR A 731 0.75 34.97 42.00
N LYS A 732 -0.53 34.58 42.06
CA LYS A 732 -1.32 34.58 43.30
C LYS A 732 -1.61 33.14 43.70
N ASN A 733 -1.23 32.74 44.92
CA ASN A 733 -1.41 31.41 45.50
C ASN A 733 -0.74 30.30 44.67
N LEU A 734 0.56 30.10 44.89
CA LEU A 734 1.30 29.00 44.27
C LEU A 734 1.55 27.91 45.33
N ASP A 735 1.16 26.68 45.02
CA ASP A 735 1.38 25.50 45.85
C ASP A 735 2.35 24.54 45.13
N LEU A 736 3.46 24.24 45.81
CA LEU A 736 4.57 23.43 45.31
C LEU A 736 4.90 22.25 46.26
N LEU A 737 3.89 21.70 46.93
CA LEU A 737 4.04 20.61 47.89
C LEU A 737 4.73 19.35 47.28
N GLU A 738 5.63 18.74 48.06
CA GLU A 738 6.44 17.54 47.70
C GLU A 738 7.30 17.69 46.41
N SER A 739 7.75 18.90 46.05
CA SER A 739 8.45 19.13 44.78
C SER A 739 9.99 19.10 44.85
N ILE A 740 10.66 18.71 43.75
CA ILE A 740 12.13 18.74 43.62
C ILE A 740 12.54 19.84 42.63
N ASN A 741 13.13 20.92 43.16
CA ASN A 741 13.44 22.14 42.41
C ASN A 741 14.93 22.45 42.41
N SER A 742 15.58 22.37 41.24
CA SER A 742 17.03 22.59 41.17
C SER A 742 17.44 24.06 41.33
N LYS A 743 16.87 25.00 40.57
CA LYS A 743 17.21 26.43 40.66
C LYS A 743 16.03 27.36 40.35
N PRO A 744 14.95 27.35 41.14
CA PRO A 744 13.83 28.27 40.94
C PRO A 744 14.25 29.74 41.12
N THR A 745 13.76 30.59 40.22
CA THR A 745 13.76 32.05 40.34
C THR A 745 12.30 32.50 40.46
N LEU A 746 11.92 33.07 41.60
CA LEU A 746 10.56 33.52 41.88
C LEU A 746 10.58 35.04 42.11
N THR A 747 9.63 35.76 41.50
CA THR A 747 9.51 37.23 41.55
C THR A 747 8.06 37.64 41.80
N ASP A 748 7.80 38.49 42.80
CA ASP A 748 6.49 39.12 43.07
C ASP A 748 5.32 38.16 43.39
N PHE A 749 5.44 37.36 44.46
CA PHE A 749 4.38 36.42 44.88
C PHE A 749 3.63 36.89 46.14
N LYS A 750 2.36 36.49 46.22
CA LYS A 750 1.55 36.51 47.45
C LYS A 750 1.10 35.08 47.76
N ASN A 751 1.38 34.61 48.98
CA ASN A 751 1.08 33.25 49.47
C ASN A 751 1.80 32.17 48.65
N LEU A 752 3.03 31.83 49.05
CA LEU A 752 3.82 30.77 48.45
C LEU A 752 3.94 29.61 49.44
N ASP A 753 3.49 28.42 49.05
CA ASP A 753 3.65 27.19 49.82
C ASP A 753 4.67 26.26 49.13
N LEU A 754 5.74 25.94 49.85
CA LEU A 754 6.83 25.04 49.43
C LEU A 754 7.05 23.92 50.46
N SER A 755 6.02 23.57 51.22
CA SER A 755 6.06 22.49 52.20
C SER A 755 6.64 21.19 51.60
N GLU A 756 7.42 20.47 52.41
CA GLU A 756 8.04 19.18 52.07
C GLU A 756 8.98 19.17 50.82
N SER A 757 9.39 20.35 50.33
CA SER A 757 10.15 20.45 49.07
C SER A 757 11.67 20.36 49.22
N ILE A 758 12.37 19.90 48.17
CA ILE A 758 13.85 19.88 48.09
C ILE A 758 14.33 20.92 47.07
N ILE A 759 15.04 21.96 47.55
CA ILE A 759 15.44 23.12 46.74
C ILE A 759 16.96 23.34 46.78
N SER A 760 17.63 23.19 45.63
CA SER A 760 19.11 23.26 45.57
C SER A 760 19.66 24.70 45.50
N LYS A 761 18.91 25.65 44.93
CA LYS A 761 19.20 27.09 44.97
C LYS A 761 17.90 27.87 44.74
N LEU A 762 17.50 28.71 45.69
CA LEU A 762 16.29 29.52 45.59
C LEU A 762 16.66 31.00 45.42
N THR A 763 16.09 31.66 44.42
CA THR A 763 16.24 33.12 44.24
C THR A 763 14.86 33.75 44.40
N LEU A 764 14.70 34.62 45.40
CA LEU A 764 13.44 35.28 45.74
C LEU A 764 13.63 36.79 45.60
N THR A 765 12.77 37.45 44.82
CA THR A 765 12.64 38.91 44.77
C THR A 765 11.22 39.31 45.19
N TYR A 766 11.08 39.95 46.36
CA TYR A 766 9.85 40.50 46.95
C TYR A 766 8.70 39.50 47.20
N PHE A 767 8.51 39.07 48.46
CA PHE A 767 7.47 38.11 48.84
C PHE A 767 6.74 38.51 50.11
N LYS A 768 5.47 38.11 50.17
CA LYS A 768 4.64 38.21 51.36
C LYS A 768 4.01 36.84 51.65
N ASP A 769 4.16 36.38 52.90
CA ASP A 769 3.56 35.15 53.42
C ASP A 769 4.10 33.90 52.66
N ILE A 770 5.29 33.42 53.07
CA ILE A 770 5.93 32.21 52.52
C ILE A 770 5.90 31.10 53.57
N ASP A 771 5.48 29.91 53.17
CA ASP A 771 5.61 28.67 53.94
C ASP A 771 6.70 27.76 53.33
N LEU A 772 7.77 27.50 54.09
CA LEU A 772 8.82 26.53 53.76
C LEU A 772 8.90 25.40 54.79
N SER A 773 7.82 25.13 55.53
CA SER A 773 7.77 24.08 56.55
C SER A 773 8.28 22.73 56.01
N GLU A 774 9.07 22.03 56.82
CA GLU A 774 9.63 20.70 56.50
C GLU A 774 10.52 20.63 55.22
N SER A 775 10.89 21.78 54.64
CA SER A 775 11.65 21.82 53.38
C SER A 775 13.18 21.79 53.56
N LYS A 776 13.91 21.42 52.50
CA LYS A 776 15.38 21.43 52.46
C LYS A 776 15.91 22.43 51.44
N VAL A 777 16.46 23.56 51.91
CA VAL A 777 16.93 24.66 51.06
C VAL A 777 18.44 24.87 51.20
N SER A 778 19.18 24.65 50.10
CA SER A 778 20.66 24.59 50.17
C SER A 778 21.38 25.94 50.08
N LYS A 779 20.76 26.93 49.40
CA LYS A 779 21.28 28.29 49.15
C LYS A 779 20.13 29.23 48.75
N PRO A 780 19.37 29.80 49.70
CA PRO A 780 18.46 30.88 49.39
C PRO A 780 19.23 32.21 49.29
N ILE A 781 18.82 33.09 48.39
CA ILE A 781 19.20 34.51 48.37
C ILE A 781 17.91 35.31 48.48
N PRO A 782 17.44 35.60 49.70
CA PRO A 782 16.34 36.53 49.93
C PRO A 782 16.89 37.97 49.97
N ILE A 783 16.13 38.92 49.42
CA ILE A 783 16.43 40.36 49.57
C ILE A 783 15.33 41.07 50.41
N ASP A 784 14.14 40.48 50.59
CA ASP A 784 13.06 41.02 51.44
C ASP A 784 11.94 39.96 51.66
N LEU A 785 11.77 39.42 52.88
CA LEU A 785 10.67 38.49 53.23
C LEU A 785 9.83 39.02 54.41
N LYS A 786 8.50 39.00 54.26
CA LYS A 786 7.55 39.32 55.34
C LYS A 786 6.79 38.06 55.77
N ASN A 787 6.84 37.75 57.07
CA ASN A 787 6.19 36.59 57.70
C ASN A 787 6.55 35.23 57.05
N PRO A 788 7.82 34.80 57.04
CA PRO A 788 8.12 33.43 56.64
C PRO A 788 7.74 32.43 57.75
N ASP A 789 7.25 31.26 57.36
CA ASP A 789 7.22 30.06 58.19
C ASP A 789 8.34 29.13 57.73
N LEU A 790 9.31 28.85 58.61
CA LEU A 790 10.45 27.95 58.35
C LEU A 790 10.49 26.79 59.35
N LYS A 791 9.36 26.45 59.98
CA LYS A 791 9.30 25.37 60.97
C LYS A 791 9.85 24.05 60.41
N GLU A 792 10.66 23.35 61.20
CA GLU A 792 11.24 22.04 60.83
C GLU A 792 12.09 22.01 59.54
N SER A 793 12.50 23.18 59.03
CA SER A 793 13.24 23.29 57.76
C SER A 793 14.76 23.17 57.93
N ILE A 794 15.46 22.77 56.86
CA ILE A 794 16.93 22.76 56.81
C ILE A 794 17.42 23.84 55.83
N VAL A 795 18.02 24.91 56.36
CA VAL A 795 18.47 26.06 55.56
C VAL A 795 19.98 26.26 55.68
N SER A 796 20.68 26.17 54.55
CA SER A 796 22.15 26.32 54.48
C SER A 796 22.58 27.59 53.73
N LYS A 797 23.52 28.35 54.30
CA LYS A 797 24.08 29.60 53.74
C LYS A 797 23.08 30.71 53.33
N PRO A 798 21.92 30.91 54.00
CA PRO A 798 21.11 32.07 53.72
C PRO A 798 21.83 33.38 54.14
N ILE A 799 21.64 34.43 53.36
CA ILE A 799 21.84 35.82 53.79
C ILE A 799 20.43 36.29 54.18
N LEU A 800 20.15 36.48 55.46
CA LEU A 800 18.82 36.90 55.93
C LEU A 800 18.92 38.33 56.42
N THR A 801 18.40 39.26 55.62
CA THR A 801 18.27 40.68 55.96
C THR A 801 16.78 41.05 55.97
N ASP A 802 16.37 41.94 56.88
CA ASP A 802 15.06 42.61 56.88
C ASP A 802 13.82 41.70 57.01
N PHE A 803 13.89 40.69 57.89
CA PHE A 803 12.75 39.82 58.21
C PHE A 803 11.79 40.47 59.21
N LYS A 804 10.49 40.37 58.93
CA LYS A 804 9.43 40.67 59.91
C LYS A 804 8.76 39.39 60.37
N ASN A 805 8.76 39.15 61.69
CA ASN A 805 8.11 38.02 62.37
C ASN A 805 8.38 36.62 61.76
N PRO A 806 9.63 36.14 61.74
CA PRO A 806 9.90 34.77 61.30
C PRO A 806 9.52 33.73 62.38
N ASP A 807 8.97 32.59 61.96
CA ASP A 807 8.93 31.36 62.77
C ASP A 807 10.08 30.43 62.34
N LEU A 808 11.00 30.12 63.26
CA LEU A 808 12.17 29.27 63.03
C LEU A 808 12.21 28.05 63.96
N LYS A 809 11.09 27.70 64.59
CA LYS A 809 11.02 26.59 65.54
C LYS A 809 11.49 25.27 64.89
N GLU A 810 12.27 24.47 65.63
CA GLU A 810 12.76 23.13 65.20
C GLU A 810 13.62 23.14 63.92
N SER A 811 14.13 24.30 63.48
CA SER A 811 14.89 24.43 62.23
C SER A 811 16.39 24.13 62.38
N ILE A 812 17.06 23.78 61.27
CA ILE A 812 18.53 23.64 61.19
C ILE A 812 19.11 24.76 60.31
N VAL A 813 19.81 25.71 60.94
CA VAL A 813 20.37 26.89 60.29
C VAL A 813 21.91 26.84 60.32
N ARG A 814 22.56 26.89 59.14
CA ARG A 814 24.04 26.74 59.04
C ARG A 814 24.71 27.82 58.18
N LYS A 815 25.80 28.41 58.71
CA LYS A 815 26.69 29.37 58.00
C LYS A 815 25.97 30.63 57.51
N THR A 816 25.27 31.32 58.40
CA THR A 816 24.31 32.39 58.04
C THR A 816 24.65 33.72 58.69
N THR A 817 24.14 34.80 58.12
CA THR A 817 24.12 36.13 58.77
C THR A 817 22.66 36.50 58.96
N LEU A 818 22.23 36.74 60.20
CA LEU A 818 20.91 37.27 60.54
C LEU A 818 21.10 38.71 61.05
N LYS A 819 20.46 39.69 60.41
CA LYS A 819 20.53 41.12 60.77
C LYS A 819 19.17 41.82 60.71
N ASP A 820 19.03 42.89 61.48
CA ASP A 820 18.00 43.93 61.34
C ASP A 820 16.55 43.40 61.34
N PHE A 821 16.12 42.81 62.46
CA PHE A 821 14.72 42.42 62.65
C PHE A 821 13.95 43.61 63.24
N GLU A 822 13.05 44.21 62.45
CA GLU A 822 12.23 45.36 62.89
C GLU A 822 11.24 45.00 64.01
N ASP A 823 10.81 43.74 64.08
CA ASP A 823 9.88 43.23 65.09
C ASP A 823 10.56 42.24 66.04
N ARG A 824 10.29 42.43 67.34
CA ARG A 824 11.19 42.14 68.47
C ARG A 824 10.91 40.81 69.18
N HIS A 825 10.43 39.79 68.48
CA HIS A 825 10.27 38.44 69.05
C HIS A 825 10.60 37.40 67.99
N ILE A 826 11.54 36.50 68.29
CA ILE A 826 11.96 35.42 67.39
C ILE A 826 11.97 34.12 68.17
N ASP A 827 11.22 33.14 67.67
CA ASP A 827 11.19 31.78 68.19
C ASP A 827 12.21 30.91 67.44
N LEU A 828 13.26 30.51 68.15
CA LEU A 828 14.29 29.58 67.72
C LEU A 828 14.33 28.36 68.65
N SER A 829 13.23 28.07 69.35
CA SER A 829 13.12 26.92 70.23
C SER A 829 13.43 25.62 69.46
N GLU A 830 14.13 24.71 70.12
CA GLU A 830 14.49 23.38 69.60
C GLU A 830 15.37 23.39 68.31
N SER A 831 15.92 24.55 67.93
CA SER A 831 16.69 24.71 66.68
C SER A 831 18.19 24.36 66.80
N ILE A 832 18.85 24.11 65.67
CA ILE A 832 20.31 23.91 65.59
C ILE A 832 20.94 25.02 64.74
N ILE A 833 21.71 25.90 65.39
CA ILE A 833 22.39 27.04 64.77
C ILE A 833 23.90 26.82 64.79
N SER A 834 24.55 26.77 63.62
CA SER A 834 26.00 26.55 63.55
C SER A 834 26.74 27.48 62.60
N LYS A 835 27.84 28.09 63.08
CA LYS A 835 28.71 28.98 62.32
C LYS A 835 27.97 30.21 61.74
N SER A 836 26.97 30.71 62.47
CA SER A 836 26.16 31.85 62.07
C SER A 836 26.46 33.08 62.90
N THR A 837 26.34 34.26 62.30
CA THR A 837 26.40 35.57 62.97
C THR A 837 24.99 36.08 63.20
N LEU A 838 24.65 36.32 64.46
CA LEU A 838 23.42 36.99 64.89
C LEU A 838 23.83 38.41 65.32
N THR A 839 23.17 39.48 64.87
CA THR A 839 23.34 40.85 65.43
C THR A 839 21.97 41.52 65.63
N ASP A 840 21.87 42.39 66.66
CA ASP A 840 20.74 43.31 66.90
C ASP A 840 19.37 42.66 67.22
N PHE A 841 19.34 41.70 68.16
CA PHE A 841 18.10 41.04 68.60
C PHE A 841 17.61 41.53 69.96
N LYS A 842 16.29 41.63 70.08
CA LYS A 842 15.58 41.85 71.34
C LYS A 842 14.57 40.70 71.53
N ASP A 843 14.50 40.14 72.73
CA ASP A 843 13.54 39.09 73.16
C ASP A 843 13.56 37.83 72.24
N ILE A 844 14.71 37.14 72.19
CA ILE A 844 14.94 35.90 71.43
C ILE A 844 14.67 34.65 72.30
N ASP A 845 13.86 33.70 71.81
CA ASP A 845 13.67 32.40 72.46
C ASP A 845 14.62 31.36 71.84
N LEU A 846 15.54 30.85 72.64
CA LEU A 846 16.52 29.83 72.28
C LEU A 846 16.35 28.58 73.16
N SER A 847 15.19 28.38 73.78
CA SER A 847 14.90 27.21 74.61
C SER A 847 15.19 25.91 73.86
N GLU A 848 15.88 24.97 74.51
CA GLU A 848 16.22 23.63 73.96
C GLU A 848 17.06 23.65 72.66
N SER A 849 17.63 24.80 72.27
CA SER A 849 18.42 24.95 71.04
C SER A 849 19.91 24.60 71.21
N LYS A 850 20.61 24.33 70.08
CA LYS A 850 22.07 24.12 70.03
C LYS A 850 22.75 25.18 69.19
N VAL A 851 23.59 26.01 69.81
CA VAL A 851 24.29 27.14 69.15
C VAL A 851 25.80 26.97 69.22
N SER A 852 26.48 26.96 68.06
CA SER A 852 27.95 26.89 67.97
C SER A 852 28.57 28.13 67.31
N LYS A 853 29.08 29.06 68.13
CA LYS A 853 29.93 30.23 67.83
C LYS A 853 29.51 31.24 66.73
N PRO A 854 29.72 32.56 66.95
CA PRO A 854 29.62 33.32 68.20
C PRO A 854 28.21 33.93 68.38
N ILE A 855 27.77 34.05 69.62
CA ILE A 855 26.58 34.84 70.00
C ILE A 855 26.95 36.33 69.98
N PRO A 856 26.03 37.25 69.58
CA PRO A 856 26.24 38.68 69.57
C PRO A 856 26.57 39.25 70.95
N THR A 857 27.26 40.38 70.92
CA THR A 857 27.63 41.20 72.08
C THR A 857 26.45 41.93 72.74
N ASP A 858 25.25 41.93 72.12
CA ASP A 858 24.14 42.84 72.45
C ASP A 858 22.74 42.15 72.52
N LEU A 859 22.62 41.00 73.18
CA LEU A 859 21.30 40.37 73.43
C LEU A 859 20.56 41.02 74.60
N LYS A 860 19.29 41.40 74.40
CA LYS A 860 18.38 41.85 75.47
C LYS A 860 17.27 40.82 75.68
N ASN A 861 17.14 40.30 76.92
CA ASN A 861 16.15 39.31 77.35
C ASN A 861 16.09 37.98 76.54
N PRO A 862 17.19 37.22 76.39
CA PRO A 862 17.09 35.90 75.77
C PRO A 862 16.46 34.88 76.73
N ASP A 863 15.57 34.00 76.23
CA ASP A 863 15.22 32.75 76.90
C ASP A 863 16.20 31.66 76.45
N LEU A 864 16.87 31.00 77.41
CA LEU A 864 17.94 30.03 77.16
C LEU A 864 17.70 28.69 77.86
N LYS A 865 16.47 28.43 78.33
CA LYS A 865 16.15 27.22 79.09
C LYS A 865 16.60 25.94 78.33
N GLU A 866 17.46 25.13 78.94
CA GLU A 866 17.94 23.83 78.40
C GLU A 866 18.74 23.90 77.09
N SER A 867 19.32 25.08 76.76
CA SER A 867 20.14 25.27 75.55
C SER A 867 21.62 24.87 75.71
N ILE A 868 22.28 24.47 74.62
CA ILE A 868 23.72 24.16 74.58
C ILE A 868 24.45 25.21 73.73
N VAL A 869 25.29 26.00 74.37
CA VAL A 869 26.06 27.08 73.73
C VAL A 869 27.56 26.77 73.81
N SER A 870 28.22 26.70 72.65
CA SER A 870 29.66 26.44 72.56
C SER A 870 30.45 27.70 72.19
N LYS A 871 31.42 28.06 73.06
CA LYS A 871 32.32 29.25 72.96
C LYS A 871 31.60 30.61 72.82
N PRO A 872 30.86 31.07 73.83
CA PRO A 872 30.26 32.40 73.84
C PRO A 872 31.30 33.51 74.12
N MET A 873 31.18 34.66 73.43
CA MET A 873 31.73 35.93 73.88
C MET A 873 30.58 36.69 74.54
N LEU A 874 30.53 36.73 75.87
CA LEU A 874 29.48 37.42 76.64
C LEU A 874 30.12 38.61 77.34
N THR A 875 29.79 39.82 76.92
CA THR A 875 30.35 41.05 77.52
C THR A 875 29.31 41.92 78.24
N ASP A 876 28.00 41.72 78.02
CA ASP A 876 26.96 42.46 78.74
C ASP A 876 25.62 41.69 78.75
N PHE A 877 25.12 41.29 79.93
CA PHE A 877 23.83 40.61 80.11
C PHE A 877 23.02 41.38 81.16
N LYS A 878 21.88 41.97 80.76
CA LYS A 878 20.94 42.61 81.68
C LYS A 878 19.65 41.79 81.77
N ASN A 879 19.27 41.46 83.02
CA ASN A 879 18.13 40.66 83.48
C ASN A 879 18.28 39.12 83.41
N ARG A 880 18.02 38.46 84.54
CA ARG A 880 18.25 37.02 84.80
C ARG A 880 16.96 36.20 84.68
N ALA A 881 16.99 35.20 83.79
CA ALA A 881 16.36 33.89 83.99
C ALA A 881 17.19 32.85 83.20
N ILE A 882 18.21 32.27 83.83
CA ILE A 882 19.02 31.18 83.26
C ILE A 882 18.85 30.00 84.20
N ILE A 883 18.14 28.94 83.76
CA ILE A 883 17.82 27.80 84.63
C ILE A 883 18.73 26.59 84.37
N SER A 884 19.38 26.46 83.21
CA SER A 884 20.50 25.52 82.98
C SER A 884 21.11 25.76 81.60
N VAL A 885 22.41 26.14 81.53
CA VAL A 885 23.19 26.26 80.29
C VAL A 885 24.45 25.43 80.42
N VAL A 886 24.68 24.51 79.46
CA VAL A 886 25.92 23.71 79.41
C VAL A 886 26.94 24.43 78.53
N LEU A 887 27.91 25.07 79.16
CA LEU A 887 29.06 25.72 78.51
C LEU A 887 30.14 24.68 78.22
N VAL A 888 30.35 24.36 76.94
CA VAL A 888 31.46 23.48 76.51
C VAL A 888 32.62 24.34 76.03
N THR A 889 33.62 24.54 76.90
CA THR A 889 34.92 25.13 76.56
C THR A 889 35.91 24.03 76.16
N ALA A 890 36.20 23.91 74.86
CA ALA A 890 37.32 23.10 74.39
C ALA A 890 38.62 23.93 74.44
N VAL A 891 39.64 23.41 75.16
CA VAL A 891 41.06 23.82 75.06
C VAL A 891 41.51 23.76 73.61
#